data_AF-A0A955EPX3-F1
#
_entry.id   AF-A0A955EPX3-F1
#
_cell.length_a   1.000
_cell.length_b   1.000
_cell.length_c   1.000
_cell.angle_alpha   90.00
_cell.angle_beta   90.00
_cell.angle_gamma   90.00
#
_symmetry.space_group_name_H-M   'P 1'
#
loop_
_entity.id
_entity.type
_entity.pdbx_description
1 polymer ?
#
loop_
_entity_poly.entity_id
_entity_poly.type
_entity_poly.pdbx_seq_one_letter_code
_entity_poly.pdbx_strand_id
1 'polypeptide(L)'
;MTLLATEILAPRVARAYAKLLSHVGIEAPVDDVRAALKAWARAKAERGGKALAGAVGLSEAELAAFEAAGRDVERTLARRAESDASADERNAVLALVRELSWLETIEGQLGVTLVDGDLGTAMNVDVGHKQVRALELIVRSLVTESYGDQDALLARLRAAMNEKVVAGWQAKADPGDILSGLTFSELASLFVDKDEFTRYETLYEDTPFLTLLKQRRRTIQSFLDDVRRIRNVLAHNKRVTPTQLTLLDLYYEEIVGPVQTAHDQGETRVDPGTYLDVGRDELERWVGGLEDDVQAVRDDLADLRADLTGQIAGVREDTQALRKQATGIDRKLIAIGAGVIAVLVGLFFVLKGGGETKEAVEQAREETVRTGEAARDAAAASRDAAGASREATDASRDAAAASREASESSASAEQAAKAAEEAARETADRVEDSASRVEDSASRVEDSAARVEETSGAAKEAAEAARAAAEEAAATTEQVARSIDDLKEGFAALLKEGGTIVDADRPEAWYHNARVYEQRGDTAKAMEAYRRYFATTKHGFVDPHLRYQAVLKLQNGMAGAREQYFAMKEASPDLVTDFAWRLLLPPEARTEQLMAFAAAHTDFAPVWYEISRDVSLARLGKQSLEDKRQEKEALERFLALAEEGSFLGHYLDQQVAAAQLDDARERLASARAVADDVLENPVTLNAMQSNAGWGLTFIIAEEAREILWRRKNQGEFKSTGQQPGTRSASGFPMPVMYVAISDDTPGVIEVKYVDAKGRERGPYELTFDPEQQRIAMMKSTLEMTSNGWLSFRDWDGKVLVYFTQLISMRAGIKEVRWSLDSEDLDRVWALPAFDPANPYAVPDDATIYVEVPATTKYAAVQLTYRDGTTSDVKTFKR
;
A
#
# COMPACT_ATOMS: atom_id res chain seq x y z
N MET A 1 25.60 26.11 -24.38
CA MET A 1 25.86 24.82 -25.07
C MET A 1 25.50 24.94 -26.54
N THR A 2 26.32 24.40 -27.45
CA THR A 2 25.93 24.17 -28.85
C THR A 2 25.77 22.66 -29.10
N LEU A 3 25.09 21.98 -28.16
CA LEU A 3 24.61 20.61 -28.34
C LEU A 3 23.27 20.69 -29.07
N LEU A 4 23.32 20.83 -30.40
CA LEU A 4 22.13 20.84 -31.24
C LEU A 4 21.47 19.46 -31.16
N ALA A 5 20.26 19.40 -30.60
CA ALA A 5 19.56 18.16 -30.27
C ALA A 5 19.41 17.25 -31.50
N THR A 6 19.08 17.83 -32.64
CA THR A 6 18.85 17.15 -33.92
C THR A 6 20.12 16.80 -34.67
N GLU A 7 21.20 17.58 -34.56
CA GLU A 7 22.43 17.38 -35.35
C GLU A 7 23.44 16.45 -34.68
N ILE A 8 23.53 16.47 -33.35
CA ILE A 8 24.59 15.78 -32.60
C ILE A 8 24.01 14.63 -31.77
N LEU A 9 22.97 14.91 -30.97
CA LEU A 9 22.47 13.99 -29.95
C LEU A 9 21.54 12.92 -30.55
N ALA A 10 20.56 13.30 -31.36
CA ALA A 10 19.61 12.36 -31.97
C ALA A 10 20.29 11.27 -32.84
N PRO A 11 21.27 11.58 -33.71
CA PRO A 11 22.00 10.54 -34.46
C PRO A 11 22.83 9.63 -33.55
N ARG A 12 23.32 10.14 -32.41
CA ARG A 12 24.10 9.36 -31.44
C ARG A 12 23.22 8.38 -30.66
N VAL A 13 22.02 8.81 -30.25
CA VAL A 13 21.00 7.91 -29.67
C VAL A 13 20.57 6.84 -30.67
N ALA A 14 20.33 7.22 -31.94
CA ALA A 14 19.96 6.28 -33.00
C ALA A 14 21.01 5.16 -33.19
N ARG A 15 22.31 5.51 -33.28
CA ARG A 15 23.40 4.52 -33.38
C ARG A 15 23.52 3.63 -32.15
N ALA A 16 23.38 4.18 -30.96
CA ALA A 16 23.44 3.41 -29.71
C ALA A 16 22.26 2.42 -29.60
N TYR A 17 21.04 2.84 -29.98
CA TYR A 17 19.88 1.94 -30.10
C TYR A 17 20.10 0.86 -31.17
N ALA A 18 20.67 1.18 -32.32
CA ALA A 18 20.92 0.20 -33.37
C ALA A 18 21.90 -0.89 -32.91
N LYS A 19 22.94 -0.53 -32.12
CA LYS A 19 23.82 -1.52 -31.48
C LYS A 19 23.11 -2.34 -30.41
N LEU A 20 22.25 -1.72 -29.59
CA LEU A 20 21.47 -2.42 -28.56
C LEU A 20 20.48 -3.43 -29.19
N LEU A 21 19.81 -3.03 -30.26
CA LEU A 21 18.92 -3.89 -31.05
C LEU A 21 19.71 -5.02 -31.70
N SER A 22 20.89 -4.73 -32.26
CA SER A 22 21.79 -5.75 -32.80
C SER A 22 22.26 -6.74 -31.72
N HIS A 23 22.54 -6.29 -30.50
CA HIS A 23 22.90 -7.16 -29.37
C HIS A 23 21.78 -8.15 -29.03
N VAL A 24 20.51 -7.71 -29.04
CA VAL A 24 19.37 -8.62 -28.89
C VAL A 24 19.02 -9.36 -30.20
N GLY A 25 19.78 -9.22 -31.28
CA GLY A 25 19.58 -9.94 -32.54
C GLY A 25 18.44 -9.40 -33.39
N ILE A 26 18.31 -8.07 -33.49
CA ILE A 26 17.32 -7.35 -34.30
C ILE A 26 18.05 -6.27 -35.11
N GLU A 27 17.88 -6.26 -36.42
CA GLU A 27 18.41 -5.18 -37.27
C GLU A 27 17.54 -3.92 -37.16
N ALA A 28 18.18 -2.75 -37.10
CA ALA A 28 17.52 -1.46 -36.96
C ALA A 28 18.28 -0.34 -37.69
N PRO A 29 17.59 0.75 -38.11
CA PRO A 29 18.23 1.91 -38.73
C PRO A 29 19.19 2.61 -37.77
N VAL A 30 20.36 3.00 -38.27
CA VAL A 30 21.44 3.64 -37.47
C VAL A 30 21.31 5.15 -37.34
N ASP A 31 20.55 5.82 -38.22
CA ASP A 31 20.54 7.29 -38.34
C ASP A 31 19.19 7.96 -37.98
N ASP A 32 18.14 7.19 -37.67
CA ASP A 32 16.82 7.71 -37.30
C ASP A 32 16.40 7.16 -35.92
N VAL A 33 16.39 8.05 -34.93
CA VAL A 33 16.02 7.72 -33.54
C VAL A 33 14.55 7.32 -33.39
N ARG A 34 13.62 7.88 -34.17
CA ARG A 34 12.20 7.48 -34.12
C ARG A 34 12.02 6.08 -34.72
N ALA A 35 12.72 5.78 -35.81
CA ALA A 35 12.70 4.45 -36.40
C ALA A 35 13.35 3.41 -35.46
N ALA A 36 14.42 3.77 -34.76
CA ALA A 36 15.09 2.91 -33.78
C ALA A 36 14.19 2.63 -32.54
N LEU A 37 13.56 3.66 -31.97
CA LEU A 37 12.57 3.52 -30.89
C LEU A 37 11.38 2.64 -31.31
N LYS A 38 10.89 2.78 -32.55
CA LYS A 38 9.83 1.93 -33.09
C LYS A 38 10.27 0.47 -33.28
N ALA A 39 11.51 0.23 -33.68
CA ALA A 39 12.10 -1.11 -33.75
C ALA A 39 12.23 -1.74 -32.34
N TRP A 40 12.57 -0.95 -31.32
CA TRP A 40 12.56 -1.37 -29.92
C TRP A 40 11.15 -1.72 -29.39
N ALA A 41 10.15 -0.88 -29.65
CA ALA A 41 8.76 -1.18 -29.29
C ALA A 41 8.26 -2.48 -29.94
N ARG A 42 8.66 -2.73 -31.19
CA ARG A 42 8.39 -3.99 -31.90
C ARG A 42 9.12 -5.18 -31.26
N ALA A 43 10.40 -5.03 -30.91
CA ALA A 43 11.18 -6.06 -30.22
C ALA A 43 10.49 -6.52 -28.92
N LYS A 44 9.99 -5.57 -28.13
CA LYS A 44 9.21 -5.85 -26.91
C LYS A 44 7.93 -6.62 -27.21
N ALA A 45 7.18 -6.22 -28.22
CA ALA A 45 5.94 -6.87 -28.60
C ALA A 45 6.15 -8.32 -29.08
N GLU A 46 7.26 -8.60 -29.77
CA GLU A 46 7.59 -9.94 -30.28
C GLU A 46 8.19 -10.87 -29.21
N ARG A 47 8.89 -10.35 -28.19
CA ARG A 47 9.63 -11.14 -27.19
C ARG A 47 9.07 -11.13 -25.77
N GLY A 48 8.23 -10.15 -25.43
CA GLY A 48 7.73 -9.91 -24.08
C GLY A 48 8.71 -9.10 -23.22
N GLY A 49 8.14 -8.28 -22.31
CA GLY A 49 8.90 -7.33 -21.48
C GLY A 49 9.98 -7.99 -20.62
N LYS A 50 9.62 -9.01 -19.83
CA LYS A 50 10.56 -9.76 -18.96
C LYS A 50 11.77 -10.34 -19.70
N ALA A 51 11.55 -10.92 -20.88
CA ALA A 51 12.62 -11.50 -21.68
C ALA A 51 13.53 -10.41 -22.27
N LEU A 52 12.97 -9.27 -22.70
CA LEU A 52 13.75 -8.14 -23.18
C LEU A 52 14.55 -7.48 -22.05
N ALA A 53 13.97 -7.30 -20.86
CA ALA A 53 14.62 -6.75 -19.68
C ALA A 53 15.86 -7.57 -19.29
N GLY A 54 15.70 -8.89 -19.16
CA GLY A 54 16.81 -9.80 -18.87
C GLY A 54 17.87 -9.83 -19.97
N ALA A 55 17.48 -9.66 -21.24
CA ALA A 55 18.40 -9.60 -22.37
C ALA A 55 19.22 -8.29 -22.45
N VAL A 56 18.84 -7.25 -21.69
CA VAL A 56 19.59 -5.98 -21.60
C VAL A 56 20.10 -5.65 -20.19
N GLY A 57 20.07 -6.63 -19.28
CA GLY A 57 20.59 -6.47 -17.92
C GLY A 57 19.81 -5.51 -17.03
N LEU A 58 18.51 -5.34 -17.28
CA LEU A 58 17.61 -4.48 -16.49
C LEU A 58 16.52 -5.31 -15.79
N SER A 59 16.02 -4.81 -14.66
CA SER A 59 14.73 -5.25 -14.11
C SER A 59 13.54 -4.77 -14.96
N GLU A 60 12.35 -5.33 -14.75
CA GLU A 60 11.15 -4.90 -15.49
C GLU A 60 10.75 -3.44 -15.17
N ALA A 61 11.07 -2.95 -13.95
CA ALA A 61 10.87 -1.56 -13.56
C ALA A 61 11.86 -0.60 -14.25
N GLU A 62 13.15 -0.97 -14.31
CA GLU A 62 14.16 -0.19 -15.02
C GLU A 62 13.91 -0.18 -16.53
N LEU A 63 13.47 -1.30 -17.13
CA LEU A 63 13.03 -1.35 -18.51
C LEU A 63 11.85 -0.37 -18.76
N ALA A 64 10.87 -0.32 -17.85
CA ALA A 64 9.74 0.60 -17.98
C ALA A 64 10.17 2.08 -17.89
N ALA A 65 11.18 2.39 -17.06
CA ALA A 65 11.76 3.72 -16.92
C ALA A 65 12.60 4.13 -18.15
N PHE A 66 13.44 3.23 -18.66
CA PHE A 66 14.18 3.40 -19.92
C PHE A 66 13.23 3.71 -21.09
N GLU A 67 12.18 2.90 -21.27
CA GLU A 67 11.19 3.16 -22.32
C GLU A 67 10.38 4.45 -22.10
N ALA A 68 10.27 4.94 -20.87
CA ALA A 68 9.64 6.23 -20.61
C ALA A 68 10.52 7.38 -21.10
N ALA A 69 11.83 7.32 -20.88
CA ALA A 69 12.79 8.27 -21.43
C ALA A 69 12.80 8.22 -22.98
N GLY A 70 12.73 7.04 -23.59
CA GLY A 70 12.58 6.90 -25.05
C GLY A 70 11.29 7.55 -25.61
N ARG A 71 10.16 7.46 -24.88
CA ARG A 71 8.92 8.18 -25.22
C ARG A 71 9.03 9.69 -25.01
N ASP A 72 9.81 10.13 -24.03
CA ASP A 72 10.13 11.55 -23.85
C ASP A 72 10.91 12.09 -25.05
N VAL A 73 11.92 11.35 -25.55
CA VAL A 73 12.69 11.70 -26.76
C VAL A 73 11.79 11.85 -27.99
N GLU A 74 10.88 10.90 -28.25
CA GLU A 74 9.95 10.99 -29.37
C GLU A 74 9.06 12.25 -29.28
N ARG A 75 8.49 12.51 -28.09
CA ARG A 75 7.62 13.67 -27.83
C ARG A 75 8.37 15.01 -27.97
N THR A 76 9.58 15.12 -27.43
CA THR A 76 10.34 16.38 -27.47
C THR A 76 10.88 16.68 -28.86
N LEU A 77 11.35 15.67 -29.59
CA LEU A 77 11.74 15.83 -31.00
C LEU A 77 10.55 16.12 -31.92
N ALA A 78 9.33 15.70 -31.56
CA ALA A 78 8.12 16.12 -32.27
C ALA A 78 7.84 17.60 -32.05
N ARG A 79 7.73 18.05 -30.80
CA ARG A 79 7.53 19.48 -30.46
C ARG A 79 8.60 20.38 -31.08
N ARG A 80 9.89 20.00 -30.97
CA ARG A 80 11.01 20.77 -31.52
C ARG A 80 11.00 20.87 -33.06
N ALA A 81 10.41 19.90 -33.76
CA ALA A 81 10.25 19.98 -35.22
C ALA A 81 9.10 20.92 -35.64
N GLU A 82 8.17 21.23 -34.73
CA GLU A 82 7.00 22.09 -34.94
C GLU A 82 7.21 23.52 -34.40
N SER A 83 8.25 23.73 -33.57
CA SER A 83 8.49 24.94 -32.79
C SER A 83 9.99 25.25 -32.66
N ASP A 84 10.36 26.50 -32.92
CA ASP A 84 11.71 27.05 -32.66
C ASP A 84 11.85 27.66 -31.24
N ALA A 85 10.92 27.36 -30.33
CA ALA A 85 11.02 27.82 -28.95
C ALA A 85 12.25 27.22 -28.24
N SER A 86 13.01 28.05 -27.52
CA SER A 86 14.21 27.63 -26.78
C SER A 86 13.92 26.52 -25.75
N ALA A 87 12.73 26.53 -25.16
CA ALA A 87 12.28 25.48 -24.24
C ALA A 87 12.09 24.11 -24.94
N ASP A 88 11.67 24.08 -26.21
CA ASP A 88 11.52 22.81 -26.94
C ASP A 88 12.89 22.22 -27.34
N GLU A 89 13.87 23.07 -27.69
CA GLU A 89 15.26 22.64 -27.89
C GLU A 89 15.85 22.09 -26.58
N ARG A 90 15.71 22.83 -25.47
CA ARG A 90 16.19 22.41 -24.15
C ARG A 90 15.57 21.07 -23.73
N ASN A 91 14.26 20.92 -23.89
CA ASN A 91 13.56 19.66 -23.60
C ASN A 91 14.04 18.50 -24.48
N ALA A 92 14.35 18.76 -25.76
CA ALA A 92 14.91 17.74 -26.65
C ALA A 92 16.32 17.33 -26.24
N VAL A 93 17.19 18.28 -25.86
CA VAL A 93 18.52 17.99 -25.29
C VAL A 93 18.40 17.17 -24.01
N LEU A 94 17.57 17.60 -23.05
CA LEU A 94 17.31 16.89 -21.79
C LEU A 94 16.90 15.43 -22.02
N ALA A 95 15.90 15.19 -22.87
CA ALA A 95 15.43 13.85 -23.17
C ALA A 95 16.50 12.97 -23.83
N LEU A 96 17.28 13.53 -24.78
CA LEU A 96 18.31 12.79 -25.49
C LEU A 96 19.52 12.46 -24.62
N VAL A 97 19.98 13.38 -23.76
CA VAL A 97 21.07 13.11 -22.81
C VAL A 97 20.63 12.10 -21.74
N ARG A 98 19.38 12.19 -21.27
CA ARG A 98 18.76 11.19 -20.39
C ARG A 98 18.78 9.79 -21.01
N GLU A 99 18.41 9.70 -22.29
CA GLU A 99 18.39 8.43 -23.02
C GLU A 99 19.79 7.84 -23.21
N LEU A 100 20.79 8.69 -23.53
CA LEU A 100 22.19 8.26 -23.59
C LEU A 100 22.68 7.74 -22.22
N SER A 101 22.31 8.37 -21.11
CA SER A 101 22.69 7.91 -19.78
C SER A 101 22.08 6.54 -19.42
N TRP A 102 20.88 6.22 -19.91
CA TRP A 102 20.32 4.87 -19.79
C TRP A 102 21.06 3.86 -20.67
N LEU A 103 21.39 4.23 -21.91
CA LEU A 103 22.14 3.37 -22.83
C LEU A 103 23.55 3.06 -22.30
N GLU A 104 24.23 4.00 -21.64
CA GLU A 104 25.49 3.77 -20.93
C GLU A 104 25.33 2.85 -19.69
N THR A 105 24.18 2.93 -19.01
CA THR A 105 23.86 2.02 -17.89
C THR A 105 23.72 0.58 -18.39
N ILE A 106 22.98 0.40 -19.49
CA ILE A 106 22.82 -0.89 -20.18
C ILE A 106 24.16 -1.40 -20.72
N GLU A 107 24.99 -0.52 -21.29
CA GLU A 107 26.35 -0.84 -21.75
C GLU A 107 27.20 -1.46 -20.63
N GLY A 108 27.19 -0.85 -19.44
CA GLY A 108 27.89 -1.34 -18.26
C GLY A 108 27.38 -2.69 -17.74
N GLN A 109 26.07 -2.94 -17.80
CA GLN A 109 25.48 -4.23 -17.39
C GLN A 109 25.80 -5.36 -18.39
N LEU A 110 25.84 -5.04 -19.68
CA LEU A 110 26.10 -6.02 -20.75
C LEU A 110 27.59 -6.25 -21.05
N GLY A 111 28.48 -5.34 -20.62
CA GLY A 111 29.91 -5.41 -20.92
C GLY A 111 30.23 -5.25 -22.42
N VAL A 112 29.40 -4.51 -23.15
CA VAL A 112 29.57 -4.21 -24.59
C VAL A 112 29.94 -2.74 -24.80
N THR A 113 29.83 -2.21 -26.03
CA THR A 113 29.96 -0.78 -26.31
C THR A 113 28.79 -0.31 -27.17
N LEU A 114 27.88 0.46 -26.59
CA LEU A 114 26.68 0.99 -27.23
C LEU A 114 26.89 2.44 -27.65
N VAL A 115 27.37 3.30 -26.75
CA VAL A 115 27.48 4.74 -27.00
C VAL A 115 28.82 5.10 -27.66
N ASP A 116 28.77 5.92 -28.71
CA ASP A 116 29.96 6.34 -29.45
C ASP A 116 30.69 7.50 -28.74
N GLY A 117 31.83 7.21 -28.11
CA GLY A 117 32.76 8.22 -27.59
C GLY A 117 32.21 9.04 -26.41
N ASP A 118 32.74 10.24 -26.23
CA ASP A 118 32.37 11.20 -25.18
C ASP A 118 31.49 12.33 -25.79
N LEU A 119 30.59 12.94 -25.02
CA LEU A 119 29.91 14.18 -25.42
C LEU A 119 30.87 15.39 -25.52
N GLY A 120 32.09 15.26 -25.00
CA GLY A 120 33.15 16.26 -25.11
C GLY A 120 33.10 17.35 -24.04
N THR A 121 32.10 17.29 -23.16
CA THR A 121 31.96 18.14 -21.98
C THR A 121 32.79 17.56 -20.84
N ALA A 122 34.06 17.95 -20.75
CA ALA A 122 34.93 17.57 -19.65
C ALA A 122 34.59 18.33 -18.35
N MET A 123 33.36 18.17 -17.87
CA MET A 123 33.02 18.56 -16.50
C MET A 123 33.86 17.74 -15.53
N ASN A 124 34.45 18.41 -14.54
CA ASN A 124 35.16 17.72 -13.48
C ASN A 124 34.14 16.99 -12.58
N VAL A 125 34.46 15.77 -12.15
CA VAL A 125 33.66 14.99 -11.19
C VAL A 125 33.42 15.79 -9.90
N ASP A 126 34.37 16.65 -9.50
CA ASP A 126 34.19 17.58 -8.36
C ASP A 126 33.00 18.53 -8.54
N VAL A 127 32.68 18.94 -9.77
CA VAL A 127 31.49 19.76 -10.06
C VAL A 127 30.22 18.93 -9.86
N GLY A 128 30.24 17.66 -10.27
CA GLY A 128 29.14 16.73 -10.02
C GLY A 128 28.90 16.50 -8.52
N HIS A 129 29.96 16.27 -7.74
CA HIS A 129 29.85 16.18 -6.27
C HIS A 129 29.26 17.47 -5.67
N LYS A 130 29.72 18.65 -6.12
CA LYS A 130 29.20 19.95 -5.69
C LYS A 130 27.71 20.11 -6.02
N GLN A 131 27.29 19.74 -7.23
CA GLN A 131 25.90 19.85 -7.68
C GLN A 131 24.96 18.94 -6.92
N VAL A 132 25.34 17.67 -6.65
CA VAL A 132 24.53 16.76 -5.83
C VAL A 132 24.41 17.27 -4.40
N ARG A 133 25.52 17.67 -3.76
CA ARG A 133 25.50 18.25 -2.41
C ARG A 133 24.65 19.51 -2.35
N ALA A 134 24.78 20.40 -3.33
CA ALA A 134 24.02 21.64 -3.39
C ALA A 134 22.52 21.38 -3.60
N LEU A 135 22.13 20.47 -4.49
CA LEU A 135 20.73 20.05 -4.65
C LEU A 135 20.12 19.53 -3.33
N GLU A 136 20.84 18.66 -2.62
CA GLU A 136 20.41 18.11 -1.33
C GLU A 136 20.17 19.23 -0.29
N LEU A 137 21.11 20.17 -0.16
CA LEU A 137 21.02 21.30 0.79
C LEU A 137 19.97 22.35 0.38
N ILE A 138 19.80 22.63 -0.91
CA ILE A 138 18.75 23.53 -1.43
C ILE A 138 17.37 22.95 -1.12
N VAL A 139 17.15 21.66 -1.41
CA VAL A 139 15.89 20.97 -1.12
C VAL A 139 15.59 20.97 0.39
N ARG A 140 16.57 20.64 1.25
CA ARG A 140 16.44 20.76 2.72
C ARG A 140 16.04 22.18 3.15
N SER A 141 16.67 23.19 2.57
CA SER A 141 16.45 24.60 2.91
C SER A 141 15.07 25.09 2.50
N LEU A 142 14.58 24.69 1.31
CA LEU A 142 13.25 25.06 0.82
C LEU A 142 12.13 24.45 1.68
N VAL A 143 12.24 23.15 2.02
CA VAL A 143 11.28 22.51 2.94
C VAL A 143 11.32 23.20 4.30
N THR A 144 12.52 23.42 4.87
CA THR A 144 12.70 24.11 6.16
C THR A 144 12.10 25.52 6.16
N GLU A 145 12.36 26.31 5.12
CA GLU A 145 11.82 27.67 5.00
C GLU A 145 10.30 27.68 5.00
N SER A 146 9.67 26.70 4.36
CA SER A 146 8.21 26.59 4.23
C SER A 146 7.46 26.32 5.55
N TYR A 147 8.18 25.99 6.62
CA TYR A 147 7.67 25.90 8.00
C TYR A 147 8.08 27.07 8.89
N GLY A 148 8.95 27.96 8.41
CA GLY A 148 9.48 29.09 9.18
C GLY A 148 10.60 28.71 10.17
N ASP A 149 10.41 27.62 10.92
CA ASP A 149 11.37 27.08 11.88
C ASP A 149 11.36 25.53 11.95
N GLN A 150 12.37 24.97 12.62
CA GLN A 150 12.61 23.53 12.75
C GLN A 150 11.64 22.84 13.72
N ASP A 151 11.11 23.54 14.73
CA ASP A 151 10.16 22.96 15.68
C ASP A 151 8.80 22.75 15.02
N ALA A 152 8.36 23.70 14.18
CA ALA A 152 7.16 23.59 13.35
C ALA A 152 7.27 22.45 12.31
N LEU A 153 8.41 22.33 11.64
CA LEU A 153 8.70 21.20 10.74
C LEU A 153 8.68 19.86 11.49
N LEU A 154 9.37 19.75 12.63
CA LEU A 154 9.42 18.53 13.43
C LEU A 154 8.03 18.13 13.97
N ALA A 155 7.24 19.10 14.43
CA ALA A 155 5.86 18.87 14.86
C ALA A 155 4.98 18.35 13.71
N ARG A 156 5.13 18.91 12.50
CA ARG A 156 4.43 18.45 11.30
C ARG A 156 4.86 17.03 10.90
N LEU A 157 6.16 16.73 10.87
CA LEU A 157 6.66 15.40 10.52
C LEU A 157 6.12 14.33 11.49
N ARG A 158 6.14 14.60 12.81
CA ARG A 158 5.57 13.71 13.83
C ARG A 158 4.05 13.55 13.72
N ALA A 159 3.33 14.55 13.24
CA ALA A 159 1.89 14.46 13.00
C ALA A 159 1.52 13.75 11.67
N ALA A 160 2.44 13.73 10.70
CA ALA A 160 2.22 13.16 9.37
C ALA A 160 2.72 11.71 9.24
N MET A 161 3.72 11.32 10.03
CA MET A 161 4.50 10.10 9.84
C MET A 161 4.64 9.30 11.14
N ASN A 162 5.20 8.10 11.06
CA ASN A 162 5.41 7.26 12.23
C ASN A 162 6.47 7.88 13.18
N GLU A 163 6.12 8.04 14.45
CA GLU A 163 6.99 8.67 15.45
C GLU A 163 8.38 8.02 15.55
N LYS A 164 8.48 6.69 15.38
CA LYS A 164 9.79 5.98 15.38
C LYS A 164 10.66 6.31 14.18
N VAL A 165 10.05 6.55 13.01
CA VAL A 165 10.79 6.95 11.79
C VAL A 165 11.35 8.35 11.98
N VAL A 166 10.53 9.29 12.46
CA VAL A 166 10.98 10.67 12.73
C VAL A 166 12.02 10.73 13.85
N ALA A 167 11.91 9.86 14.87
CA ALA A 167 12.94 9.71 15.90
C ALA A 167 14.26 9.14 15.36
N GLY A 168 14.20 8.18 14.42
CA GLY A 168 15.37 7.64 13.73
C GLY A 168 16.11 8.70 12.91
N TRP A 169 15.38 9.48 12.11
CA TRP A 169 15.94 10.64 11.41
C TRP A 169 16.55 11.64 12.41
N GLN A 170 15.85 11.96 13.51
CA GLN A 170 16.35 12.88 14.53
C GLN A 170 17.61 12.39 15.26
N ALA A 171 17.81 11.08 15.38
CA ALA A 171 19.01 10.51 15.99
C ALA A 171 20.26 10.63 15.10
N LYS A 172 20.07 10.72 13.77
CA LYS A 172 21.13 10.88 12.77
C LYS A 172 21.36 12.32 12.34
N ALA A 173 20.38 13.19 12.57
CA ALA A 173 20.39 14.57 12.12
C ALA A 173 21.50 15.42 12.77
N ASP A 174 22.12 16.27 11.95
CA ASP A 174 22.90 17.43 12.38
C ASP A 174 22.10 18.31 13.35
N PRO A 175 22.73 18.89 14.40
CA PRO A 175 22.05 19.75 15.36
C PRO A 175 21.37 20.95 14.71
N GLY A 176 20.03 20.93 14.70
CA GLY A 176 19.21 22.02 14.15
C GLY A 176 18.81 21.86 12.68
N ASP A 177 19.02 20.68 12.07
CA ASP A 177 18.45 20.35 10.76
C ASP A 177 17.93 18.90 10.73
N ILE A 178 16.65 18.69 11.04
CA ILE A 178 16.03 17.36 11.04
C ILE A 178 16.13 16.64 9.69
N LEU A 179 16.19 17.39 8.58
CA LEU A 179 16.19 16.81 7.23
C LEU A 179 17.56 16.27 6.82
N SER A 180 18.61 16.55 7.59
CA SER A 180 19.93 15.94 7.42
C SER A 180 19.98 14.45 7.78
N GLY A 181 19.03 13.95 8.58
CA GLY A 181 18.92 12.55 8.95
C GLY A 181 18.18 11.67 7.93
N LEU A 182 17.73 12.23 6.80
CA LEU A 182 17.04 11.51 5.72
C LEU A 182 18.04 11.03 4.66
N THR A 183 17.77 9.88 4.06
CA THR A 183 18.40 9.49 2.79
C THR A 183 17.98 10.45 1.66
N PHE A 184 18.75 10.48 0.58
CA PHE A 184 18.41 11.33 -0.57
C PHE A 184 17.06 10.93 -1.19
N SER A 185 16.74 9.63 -1.20
CA SER A 185 15.44 9.08 -1.59
C SER A 185 14.27 9.61 -0.75
N GLU A 186 14.41 9.62 0.57
CA GLU A 186 13.36 10.12 1.48
C GLU A 186 13.18 11.62 1.32
N LEU A 187 14.29 12.38 1.27
CA LEU A 187 14.27 13.82 1.06
C LEU A 187 13.61 14.20 -0.28
N ALA A 188 13.99 13.52 -1.36
CA ALA A 188 13.38 13.73 -2.68
C ALA A 188 11.88 13.37 -2.69
N SER A 189 11.51 12.28 -2.00
CA SER A 189 10.10 11.84 -1.90
C SER A 189 9.25 12.82 -1.10
N LEU A 190 9.78 13.34 0.01
CA LEU A 190 9.14 14.41 0.79
C LEU A 190 9.01 15.68 -0.06
N PHE A 191 10.07 16.11 -0.73
CA PHE A 191 10.07 17.33 -1.53
C PHE A 191 9.07 17.32 -2.68
N VAL A 192 8.80 16.14 -3.27
CA VAL A 192 7.83 15.99 -4.37
C VAL A 192 6.51 15.38 -3.92
N ASP A 193 6.25 15.24 -2.62
CA ASP A 193 4.93 14.86 -2.13
C ASP A 193 3.87 15.85 -2.65
N LYS A 194 2.65 15.35 -2.91
CA LYS A 194 1.61 16.17 -3.51
C LYS A 194 1.20 17.34 -2.63
N ASP A 195 1.08 17.13 -1.32
CA ASP A 195 0.55 18.13 -0.42
C ASP A 195 1.69 19.01 0.12
N GLU A 196 2.88 18.45 0.32
CA GLU A 196 4.08 19.20 0.70
C GLU A 196 4.53 20.19 -0.40
N PHE A 197 4.57 19.75 -1.66
CA PHE A 197 5.04 20.58 -2.78
C PHE A 197 4.25 21.88 -2.95
N THR A 198 2.96 21.91 -2.56
CA THR A 198 2.12 23.12 -2.65
C THR A 198 2.67 24.32 -1.89
N ARG A 199 3.55 24.11 -0.91
CA ARG A 199 4.14 25.17 -0.08
C ARG A 199 5.18 26.03 -0.79
N TYR A 200 5.82 25.47 -1.82
CA TYR A 200 6.88 26.12 -2.61
C TYR A 200 6.68 25.93 -4.12
N GLU A 201 5.50 25.49 -4.55
CA GLU A 201 5.10 25.35 -5.95
C GLU A 201 5.18 26.70 -6.70
N THR A 202 4.91 27.82 -6.01
CA THR A 202 4.99 29.18 -6.57
C THR A 202 6.38 29.55 -7.09
N LEU A 203 7.45 29.07 -6.44
CA LEU A 203 8.85 29.25 -6.89
C LEU A 203 9.11 28.59 -8.26
N TYR A 204 8.19 27.73 -8.70
CA TYR A 204 8.21 27.02 -9.96
C TYR A 204 7.05 27.41 -10.88
N GLU A 205 6.26 28.45 -10.60
CA GLU A 205 5.10 28.80 -11.43
C GLU A 205 5.47 29.55 -12.72
N ASP A 206 6.31 30.58 -12.65
CA ASP A 206 6.64 31.46 -13.79
C ASP A 206 8.06 31.22 -14.32
N THR A 207 8.31 29.99 -14.79
CA THR A 207 9.63 29.54 -15.24
C THR A 207 9.63 28.88 -16.64
N PRO A 208 10.66 29.12 -17.48
CA PRO A 208 10.89 28.38 -18.73
C PRO A 208 11.49 26.98 -18.51
N PHE A 209 11.90 26.66 -17.28
CA PHE A 209 12.40 25.35 -16.86
C PHE A 209 11.25 24.41 -16.46
N LEU A 210 11.55 23.14 -16.23
CA LEU A 210 10.63 22.09 -15.76
C LEU A 210 9.46 21.79 -16.70
N THR A 211 9.65 21.99 -18.01
CA THR A 211 8.61 21.83 -19.05
C THR A 211 8.67 20.49 -19.81
N LEU A 212 9.52 19.55 -19.35
CA LEU A 212 9.67 18.24 -19.98
C LEU A 212 8.37 17.42 -19.94
N LEU A 213 7.70 17.38 -18.78
CA LEU A 213 6.40 16.74 -18.54
C LEU A 213 5.32 17.80 -18.32
N LYS A 214 4.04 17.38 -18.31
CA LYS A 214 2.90 18.29 -18.10
C LYS A 214 2.81 18.88 -16.68
N GLN A 215 3.37 18.22 -15.67
CA GLN A 215 3.33 18.64 -14.27
C GLN A 215 4.75 18.86 -13.76
N ARG A 216 5.06 20.06 -13.28
CA ARG A 216 6.41 20.44 -12.82
C ARG A 216 6.90 19.56 -11.67
N ARG A 217 6.06 19.32 -10.66
CA ARG A 217 6.33 18.35 -9.57
C ARG A 217 6.75 16.96 -10.08
N ARG A 218 6.13 16.47 -11.17
CA ARG A 218 6.50 15.19 -11.80
C ARG A 218 7.80 15.28 -12.59
N THR A 219 8.10 16.42 -13.21
CA THR A 219 9.42 16.65 -13.83
C THR A 219 10.52 16.69 -12.78
N ILE A 220 10.34 17.44 -11.68
CA ILE A 220 11.27 17.46 -10.53
C ILE A 220 11.46 16.04 -9.97
N GLN A 221 10.38 15.30 -9.71
CA GLN A 221 10.47 13.91 -9.26
C GLN A 221 11.33 13.06 -10.22
N SER A 222 11.03 13.12 -11.51
CA SER A 222 11.76 12.36 -12.53
C SER A 222 13.23 12.76 -12.68
N PHE A 223 13.59 13.99 -12.33
CA PHE A 223 14.98 14.47 -12.31
C PHE A 223 15.69 14.03 -11.02
N LEU A 224 15.06 14.14 -9.85
CA LEU A 224 15.63 13.67 -8.59
C LEU A 224 15.82 12.14 -8.57
N ASP A 225 14.90 11.37 -9.16
CA ASP A 225 15.04 9.92 -9.36
C ASP A 225 16.29 9.54 -10.18
N ASP A 226 16.68 10.40 -11.12
CA ASP A 226 17.85 10.24 -11.98
C ASP A 226 19.13 10.77 -11.30
N VAL A 227 19.07 11.92 -10.61
CA VAL A 227 20.16 12.44 -9.75
C VAL A 227 20.54 11.42 -8.69
N ARG A 228 19.58 10.72 -8.08
CA ARG A 228 19.84 9.63 -7.13
C ARG A 228 20.69 8.51 -7.76
N ARG A 229 20.39 8.09 -8.99
CA ARG A 229 21.20 7.07 -9.69
C ARG A 229 22.63 7.56 -9.89
N ILE A 230 22.82 8.82 -10.26
CA ILE A 230 24.15 9.44 -10.44
C ILE A 230 24.90 9.56 -9.09
N ARG A 231 24.21 9.99 -8.01
CA ARG A 231 24.72 10.05 -6.63
C ARG A 231 25.24 8.68 -6.16
N ASN A 232 24.50 7.61 -6.42
CA ASN A 232 24.93 6.26 -6.06
C ASN A 232 26.18 5.78 -6.85
N VAL A 233 26.39 6.25 -8.09
CA VAL A 233 27.64 5.98 -8.83
C VAL A 233 28.81 6.76 -8.22
N LEU A 234 28.61 8.04 -7.87
CA LEU A 234 29.60 8.88 -7.17
C LEU A 234 30.02 8.24 -5.82
N ALA A 235 29.04 7.88 -4.98
CA ALA A 235 29.22 7.30 -3.64
C ALA A 235 30.13 6.05 -3.64
N HIS A 236 29.94 5.15 -4.61
CA HIS A 236 30.72 3.91 -4.70
C HIS A 236 32.11 4.07 -5.32
N ASN A 237 32.61 5.29 -5.53
CA ASN A 237 33.83 5.58 -6.30
C ASN A 237 33.82 4.93 -7.71
N LYS A 238 32.63 4.71 -8.28
CA LYS A 238 32.47 4.19 -9.63
C LYS A 238 32.70 5.33 -10.63
N ARG A 239 33.18 5.00 -11.82
CA ARG A 239 33.49 6.00 -12.86
C ARG A 239 32.19 6.56 -13.44
N VAL A 240 31.78 7.73 -12.96
CA VAL A 240 30.69 8.53 -13.55
C VAL A 240 31.08 8.93 -14.99
N THR A 241 30.11 8.87 -15.90
CA THR A 241 30.33 9.22 -17.30
C THR A 241 30.17 10.73 -17.53
N PRO A 242 30.82 11.28 -18.57
CA PRO A 242 30.59 12.67 -18.98
C PRO A 242 29.13 12.96 -19.35
N THR A 243 28.40 11.96 -19.86
CA THR A 243 26.95 12.04 -20.12
C THR A 243 26.16 12.19 -18.82
N GLN A 244 26.47 11.40 -17.79
CA GLN A 244 25.86 11.53 -16.47
C GLN A 244 26.17 12.90 -15.83
N LEU A 245 27.40 13.41 -15.95
CA LEU A 245 27.75 14.76 -15.47
C LEU A 245 27.01 15.85 -16.25
N THR A 246 26.91 15.73 -17.58
CA THR A 246 26.13 16.67 -18.41
C THR A 246 24.64 16.63 -18.07
N LEU A 247 24.09 15.44 -17.75
CA LEU A 247 22.70 15.28 -17.34
C LEU A 247 22.43 15.91 -15.97
N LEU A 248 23.36 15.73 -15.02
CA LEU A 248 23.31 16.35 -13.70
C LEU A 248 23.38 17.87 -13.80
N ASP A 249 24.21 18.43 -14.67
CA ASP A 249 24.32 19.88 -14.94
C ASP A 249 22.96 20.46 -15.40
N LEU A 250 22.33 19.77 -16.36
CA LEU A 250 21.02 20.15 -16.89
C LEU A 250 19.91 20.05 -15.84
N TYR A 251 19.90 19.01 -15.01
CA TYR A 251 18.95 18.89 -13.91
C TYR A 251 19.19 19.89 -12.80
N TYR A 252 20.45 20.25 -12.54
CA TYR A 252 20.80 21.33 -11.63
C TYR A 252 20.24 22.67 -12.15
N GLU A 253 20.50 23.05 -13.41
CA GLU A 253 19.94 24.27 -14.02
C GLU A 253 18.40 24.30 -13.96
N GLU A 254 17.75 23.18 -14.29
CA GLU A 254 16.28 23.07 -14.32
C GLU A 254 15.61 23.17 -12.94
N ILE A 255 16.18 22.56 -11.89
CA ILE A 255 15.61 22.57 -10.53
C ILE A 255 16.02 23.83 -9.77
N VAL A 256 17.25 24.31 -9.96
CA VAL A 256 17.85 25.39 -9.15
C VAL A 256 17.70 26.77 -9.80
N GLY A 257 17.67 26.87 -11.13
CA GLY A 257 17.47 28.13 -11.84
C GLY A 257 16.20 28.90 -11.43
N PRO A 258 15.03 28.24 -11.25
CA PRO A 258 13.83 28.89 -10.71
C PRO A 258 14.04 29.41 -9.28
N VAL A 259 14.70 28.63 -8.42
CA VAL A 259 14.97 29.00 -7.02
C VAL A 259 15.91 30.19 -6.93
N GLN A 260 16.97 30.24 -7.75
CA GLN A 260 17.86 31.40 -7.84
C GLN A 260 17.09 32.64 -8.31
N THR A 261 16.20 32.49 -9.30
CA THR A 261 15.37 33.59 -9.80
C THR A 261 14.45 34.13 -8.70
N ALA A 262 13.81 33.25 -7.94
CA ALA A 262 12.94 33.61 -6.82
C ALA A 262 13.73 34.26 -5.66
N HIS A 263 14.94 33.77 -5.36
CA HIS A 263 15.84 34.40 -4.38
C HIS A 263 16.23 35.82 -4.80
N ASP A 264 16.65 36.00 -6.06
CA ASP A 264 17.07 37.29 -6.60
C ASP A 264 15.90 38.31 -6.65
N GLN A 265 14.65 37.81 -6.65
CA GLN A 265 13.42 38.59 -6.54
C GLN A 265 12.94 38.81 -5.08
N GLY A 266 13.56 38.13 -4.11
CA GLY A 266 13.22 38.19 -2.69
C GLY A 266 12.02 37.34 -2.26
N GLU A 267 11.61 36.38 -3.08
CA GLU A 267 10.48 35.48 -2.82
C GLU A 267 10.85 34.29 -1.92
N THR A 268 12.14 33.94 -1.86
CA THR A 268 12.72 32.95 -0.93
C THR A 268 14.02 33.47 -0.33
N ARG A 269 14.38 33.02 0.88
CA ARG A 269 15.68 33.33 1.53
C ARG A 269 16.75 32.28 1.22
N VAL A 270 16.40 31.21 0.51
CA VAL A 270 17.34 30.16 0.10
C VAL A 270 18.19 30.68 -1.06
N ASP A 271 19.47 30.94 -0.85
CA ASP A 271 20.43 31.32 -1.90
C ASP A 271 21.18 30.07 -2.42
N PRO A 272 20.87 29.56 -3.63
CA PRO A 272 21.56 28.41 -4.20
C PRO A 272 23.06 28.59 -4.42
N GLY A 273 23.53 29.82 -4.64
CA GLY A 273 24.93 30.11 -4.90
C GLY A 273 25.83 29.70 -3.73
N THR A 274 25.33 29.89 -2.49
CA THR A 274 26.06 29.55 -1.26
C THR A 274 26.37 28.06 -1.13
N TYR A 275 25.48 27.18 -1.61
CA TYR A 275 25.65 25.74 -1.45
C TYR A 275 26.64 25.11 -2.44
N LEU A 276 26.88 25.78 -3.57
CA LEU A 276 27.84 25.35 -4.60
C LEU A 276 29.29 25.75 -4.25
N ASP A 277 29.47 26.84 -3.48
CA ASP A 277 30.77 27.35 -3.04
C ASP A 277 31.34 26.62 -1.81
N VAL A 278 31.52 25.31 -1.95
CA VAL A 278 32.14 24.45 -0.94
C VAL A 278 33.64 24.21 -1.19
N GLY A 279 34.43 24.25 -0.12
CA GLY A 279 35.87 23.97 -0.14
C GLY A 279 36.20 22.49 -0.34
N ARG A 280 37.38 22.20 -0.90
CA ARG A 280 37.81 20.83 -1.26
C ARG A 280 37.75 19.85 -0.08
N ASP A 281 38.32 20.23 1.06
CA ASP A 281 38.40 19.38 2.26
C ASP A 281 37.02 19.06 2.86
N GLU A 282 36.01 19.91 2.59
CA GLU A 282 34.62 19.68 3.01
C GLU A 282 33.89 18.81 2.01
N LEU A 283 34.12 19.03 0.71
CA LEU A 283 33.59 18.18 -0.34
C LEU A 283 34.10 16.74 -0.21
N GLU A 284 35.40 16.55 0.03
CA GLU A 284 35.99 15.21 0.23
C GLU A 284 35.45 14.52 1.50
N ARG A 285 35.17 15.27 2.58
CA ARG A 285 34.50 14.73 3.77
C ARG A 285 33.05 14.31 3.50
N TRP A 286 32.29 15.13 2.78
CA TRP A 286 30.91 14.80 2.40
C TRP A 286 30.86 13.57 1.47
N VAL A 287 31.72 13.52 0.44
CA VAL A 287 31.85 12.35 -0.44
C VAL A 287 32.23 11.09 0.33
N GLY A 288 33.14 11.20 1.30
CA GLY A 288 33.55 10.08 2.15
C GLY A 288 32.46 9.54 3.09
N GLY A 289 31.37 10.29 3.30
CA GLY A 289 30.18 9.87 4.04
C GLY A 289 28.98 9.48 3.17
N LEU A 290 29.14 9.40 1.84
CA LEU A 290 28.06 8.97 0.95
C LEU A 290 27.86 7.45 1.00
N GLU A 291 26.73 7.03 1.56
CA GLU A 291 26.22 5.66 1.45
C GLU A 291 25.22 5.54 0.29
N ASP A 292 25.09 4.34 -0.28
CA ASP A 292 23.99 4.03 -1.22
C ASP A 292 22.67 4.04 -0.45
N ASP A 293 21.67 4.80 -0.90
CA ASP A 293 20.33 4.84 -0.30
C ASP A 293 19.73 3.44 -0.05
N VAL A 294 20.01 2.45 -0.92
CA VAL A 294 19.53 1.07 -0.74
C VAL A 294 20.26 0.35 0.40
N GLN A 295 21.52 0.68 0.62
CA GLN A 295 22.33 0.15 1.71
C GLN A 295 21.96 0.84 3.04
N ALA A 296 21.87 2.17 3.05
CA ALA A 296 21.42 2.95 4.20
C ALA A 296 20.05 2.45 4.72
N VAL A 297 19.03 2.35 3.87
CA VAL A 297 17.70 1.83 4.28
C VAL A 297 17.75 0.39 4.82
N ARG A 298 18.70 -0.43 4.39
CA ARG A 298 18.90 -1.80 4.92
C ARG A 298 19.54 -1.79 6.30
N ASP A 299 20.54 -0.93 6.51
CA ASP A 299 21.26 -0.83 7.76
C ASP A 299 20.37 -0.19 8.84
N ASP A 300 19.55 0.81 8.47
CA ASP A 300 18.52 1.41 9.34
C ASP A 300 17.48 0.39 9.82
N LEU A 301 17.07 -0.52 8.93
CA LEU A 301 16.15 -1.60 9.27
C LEU A 301 16.82 -2.65 10.19
N ALA A 302 18.12 -2.84 10.07
CA ALA A 302 18.91 -3.71 10.96
C ALA A 302 19.09 -3.08 12.35
N ASP A 303 19.41 -1.79 12.41
CA ASP A 303 19.58 -1.03 13.65
C ASP A 303 18.27 -0.88 14.41
N LEU A 304 17.16 -0.55 13.73
CA LEU A 304 15.82 -0.51 14.34
C LEU A 304 15.44 -1.87 14.94
N ARG A 305 15.81 -2.97 14.28
CA ARG A 305 15.60 -4.34 14.77
C ARG A 305 16.50 -4.65 15.98
N ALA A 306 17.73 -4.15 16.00
CA ALA A 306 18.66 -4.30 17.11
C ALA A 306 18.20 -3.50 18.35
N ASP A 307 17.82 -2.22 18.18
CA ASP A 307 17.30 -1.37 19.25
C ASP A 307 15.98 -1.91 19.83
N LEU A 308 15.04 -2.36 18.99
CA LEU A 308 13.80 -3.00 19.48
C LEU A 308 14.11 -4.26 20.32
N THR A 309 15.12 -5.04 19.92
CA THR A 309 15.59 -6.20 20.69
C THR A 309 16.28 -5.77 22.00
N GLY A 310 17.04 -4.68 21.97
CA GLY A 310 17.71 -4.08 23.13
C GLY A 310 16.73 -3.50 24.15
N GLN A 311 15.68 -2.79 23.72
CA GLN A 311 14.63 -2.26 24.59
C GLN A 311 13.85 -3.39 25.27
N ILE A 312 13.54 -4.48 24.56
CA ILE A 312 12.93 -5.68 25.14
C ILE A 312 13.86 -6.34 26.19
N ALA A 313 15.18 -6.29 25.99
CA ALA A 313 16.16 -6.74 26.98
C ALA A 313 16.28 -5.79 28.19
N GLY A 314 16.25 -4.47 27.97
CA GLY A 314 16.28 -3.46 29.04
C GLY A 314 15.06 -3.55 29.96
N VAL A 315 13.85 -3.67 29.39
CA VAL A 315 12.62 -3.93 30.15
C VAL A 315 12.72 -5.24 30.94
N ARG A 316 13.44 -6.25 30.44
CA ARG A 316 13.70 -7.51 31.15
C ARG A 316 14.70 -7.35 32.29
N GLU A 317 15.67 -6.44 32.21
CA GLU A 317 16.57 -6.09 33.32
C GLU A 317 15.87 -5.23 34.39
N ASP A 318 15.10 -4.21 34.01
CA ASP A 318 14.32 -3.39 34.95
C ASP A 318 13.28 -4.24 35.69
N THR A 319 12.62 -5.18 34.99
CA THR A 319 11.72 -6.16 35.60
C THR A 319 12.47 -7.13 36.54
N GLN A 320 13.76 -7.42 36.30
CA GLN A 320 14.60 -8.19 37.22
C GLN A 320 15.07 -7.35 38.43
N ALA A 321 15.35 -6.06 38.26
CA ALA A 321 15.68 -5.15 39.34
C ALA A 321 14.49 -4.98 40.30
N LEU A 322 13.29 -4.75 39.76
CA LEU A 322 12.03 -4.74 40.50
C LEU A 322 11.77 -6.09 41.20
N ARG A 323 12.05 -7.24 40.54
CA ARG A 323 11.98 -8.56 41.21
C ARG A 323 12.99 -8.73 42.35
N LYS A 324 14.22 -8.20 42.24
CA LYS A 324 15.20 -8.23 43.34
C LYS A 324 14.76 -7.37 44.53
N GLN A 325 13.97 -6.31 44.29
CA GLN A 325 13.37 -5.52 45.35
C GLN A 325 12.11 -6.19 45.96
N ALA A 326 11.32 -6.91 45.15
CA ALA A 326 10.11 -7.63 45.57
C ALA A 326 10.37 -8.94 46.34
N THR A 327 11.47 -9.64 46.04
CA THR A 327 11.83 -10.94 46.68
C THR A 327 12.16 -10.86 48.18
N GLY A 328 12.18 -9.66 48.77
CA GLY A 328 12.20 -9.46 50.23
C GLY A 328 10.83 -9.56 50.91
N ILE A 329 9.72 -9.51 50.16
CA ILE A 329 8.36 -9.34 50.72
C ILE A 329 7.62 -10.68 50.89
N ASP A 330 7.87 -11.66 50.01
CA ASP A 330 7.14 -12.94 49.96
C ASP A 330 7.31 -13.86 51.19
N ARG A 331 8.23 -13.54 52.12
CA ARG A 331 8.32 -14.26 53.41
C ARG A 331 7.38 -13.74 54.50
N LYS A 332 6.64 -12.63 54.28
CA LYS A 332 5.70 -12.07 55.28
C LYS A 332 4.22 -12.38 55.04
N LEU A 333 3.81 -12.82 53.85
CA LEU A 333 2.38 -12.89 53.47
C LEU A 333 1.64 -14.22 53.80
N ILE A 334 2.35 -15.32 54.08
CA ILE A 334 1.74 -16.61 54.46
C ILE A 334 1.09 -16.57 55.88
N ALA A 335 1.30 -15.51 56.65
CA ALA A 335 0.88 -15.41 58.05
C ALA A 335 -0.51 -14.77 58.30
N ILE A 336 -1.24 -14.31 57.27
CA ILE A 336 -2.44 -13.47 57.45
C ILE A 336 -3.77 -14.27 57.34
N GLY A 337 -3.79 -15.43 56.67
CA GLY A 337 -5.03 -16.16 56.36
C GLY A 337 -5.67 -17.01 57.48
N ALA A 338 -5.02 -17.22 58.62
CA ALA A 338 -5.47 -18.18 59.65
C ALA A 338 -5.72 -17.58 61.06
N GLY A 339 -5.45 -16.29 61.26
CA GLY A 339 -5.48 -15.65 62.59
C GLY A 339 -6.87 -15.43 63.20
N VAL A 340 -7.94 -15.40 62.39
CA VAL A 340 -9.31 -15.19 62.87
C VAL A 340 -9.82 -16.37 63.72
N ILE A 341 -9.28 -17.58 63.49
CA ILE A 341 -9.56 -18.76 64.32
C ILE A 341 -8.75 -18.74 65.64
N ALA A 342 -7.63 -18.02 65.69
CA ALA A 342 -6.83 -17.86 66.90
C ALA A 342 -7.51 -16.97 67.96
N VAL A 343 -8.49 -16.15 67.60
CA VAL A 343 -9.32 -15.40 68.59
C VAL A 343 -10.25 -16.35 69.37
N LEU A 344 -10.64 -17.48 68.78
CA LEU A 344 -11.48 -18.50 69.44
C LEU A 344 -10.64 -19.51 70.25
N VAL A 345 -9.38 -19.77 69.88
CA VAL A 345 -8.45 -20.60 70.67
C VAL A 345 -7.70 -19.77 71.73
N GLY A 346 -7.52 -18.47 71.52
CA GLY A 346 -6.93 -17.53 72.48
C GLY A 346 -7.73 -17.41 73.77
N LEU A 347 -9.05 -17.62 73.72
CA LEU A 347 -9.91 -17.71 74.91
C LEU A 347 -9.64 -18.98 75.75
N PHE A 348 -8.98 -20.00 75.19
CA PHE A 348 -8.62 -21.26 75.87
C PHE A 348 -7.19 -21.23 76.45
N PHE A 349 -6.25 -20.52 75.82
CA PHE A 349 -4.83 -20.49 76.23
C PHE A 349 -4.39 -19.31 77.12
N VAL A 350 -5.34 -18.52 77.64
CA VAL A 350 -5.12 -17.68 78.84
C VAL A 350 -4.74 -18.51 80.09
N LEU A 351 -4.79 -19.85 80.01
CA LEU A 351 -4.47 -20.79 81.09
C LEU A 351 -3.23 -21.70 80.83
N LYS A 352 -2.08 -21.16 80.37
CA LYS A 352 -0.71 -21.63 80.78
C LYS A 352 0.49 -20.87 80.13
N GLY A 353 1.10 -19.98 80.92
CA GLY A 353 2.56 -19.73 81.14
C GLY A 353 3.64 -19.76 80.04
N GLY A 354 4.45 -18.68 80.03
CA GLY A 354 5.83 -18.56 79.47
C GLY A 354 5.91 -18.15 77.99
N GLY A 355 6.68 -17.15 77.52
CA GLY A 355 7.82 -16.38 78.08
C GLY A 355 9.16 -16.80 77.42
N GLU A 356 10.15 -15.94 77.11
CA GLU A 356 10.14 -14.50 76.73
C GLU A 356 10.53 -14.40 75.23
N THR A 357 10.23 -13.39 74.39
CA THR A 357 9.71 -12.00 74.50
C THR A 357 10.68 -10.90 74.96
N LYS A 358 11.57 -10.39 74.08
CA LYS A 358 12.10 -9.00 74.17
C LYS A 358 12.33 -8.30 72.83
N GLU A 359 13.31 -8.69 72.01
CA GLU A 359 13.66 -7.94 70.77
C GLU A 359 12.49 -7.82 69.77
N ALA A 360 11.74 -8.90 69.54
CA ALA A 360 10.57 -8.89 68.66
C ALA A 360 9.40 -8.03 69.18
N VAL A 361 9.35 -7.77 70.49
CA VAL A 361 8.32 -6.89 71.11
C VAL A 361 8.71 -5.43 70.96
N GLU A 362 10.01 -5.11 70.96
CA GLU A 362 10.52 -3.75 70.89
C GLU A 362 10.41 -3.18 69.46
N GLN A 363 10.79 -3.97 68.43
CA GLN A 363 10.59 -3.58 67.03
C GLN A 363 9.09 -3.46 66.66
N ALA A 364 8.26 -4.41 67.10
CA ALA A 364 6.81 -4.33 66.88
C ALA A 364 6.19 -3.09 67.57
N ARG A 365 6.72 -2.69 68.73
CA ARG A 365 6.25 -1.50 69.47
C ARG A 365 6.58 -0.20 68.72
N GLU A 366 7.78 -0.05 68.17
CA GLU A 366 8.14 1.14 67.38
C GLU A 366 7.34 1.26 66.06
N GLU A 367 7.09 0.14 65.40
CA GLU A 367 6.31 0.10 64.14
C GLU A 367 4.81 0.31 64.40
N THR A 368 4.28 -0.19 65.53
CA THR A 368 2.90 0.06 66.00
C THR A 368 2.69 1.50 66.48
N VAL A 369 3.71 2.15 67.05
CA VAL A 369 3.64 3.58 67.42
C VAL A 369 3.57 4.44 66.16
N ARG A 370 4.45 4.23 65.17
CA ARG A 370 4.42 5.00 63.91
C ARG A 370 3.14 4.81 63.09
N THR A 371 2.60 3.60 63.01
CA THR A 371 1.30 3.35 62.36
C THR A 371 0.13 3.86 63.19
N GLY A 372 0.22 3.82 64.52
CA GLY A 372 -0.76 4.40 65.44
C GLY A 372 -0.79 5.94 65.42
N GLU A 373 0.31 6.60 65.10
CA GLU A 373 0.39 8.06 64.89
C GLU A 373 -0.25 8.43 63.54
N ALA A 374 0.15 7.79 62.43
CA ALA A 374 -0.47 8.03 61.13
C ALA A 374 -2.00 7.75 61.12
N ALA A 375 -2.46 6.70 61.81
CA ALA A 375 -3.88 6.41 61.97
C ALA A 375 -4.60 7.41 62.90
N ARG A 376 -3.90 8.01 63.88
CA ARG A 376 -4.45 9.09 64.72
C ARG A 376 -4.61 10.38 63.95
N ASP A 377 -3.67 10.71 63.06
CA ASP A 377 -3.71 11.92 62.25
C ASP A 377 -4.81 11.83 61.18
N ALA A 378 -4.96 10.68 60.51
CA ALA A 378 -6.10 10.41 59.63
C ALA A 378 -7.44 10.44 60.40
N ALA A 379 -7.48 9.88 61.61
CA ALA A 379 -8.65 9.94 62.48
C ALA A 379 -8.84 11.30 63.17
N ALA A 380 -7.89 12.24 63.08
CA ALA A 380 -8.03 13.62 63.56
C ALA A 380 -8.73 14.45 62.48
N ALA A 381 -8.28 14.38 61.22
CA ALA A 381 -8.97 15.00 60.09
C ALA A 381 -10.46 14.56 59.96
N SER A 382 -10.76 13.30 60.26
CA SER A 382 -12.14 12.79 60.35
C SER A 382 -12.92 13.30 61.59
N ARG A 383 -12.25 13.63 62.69
CA ARG A 383 -12.89 14.16 63.90
C ARG A 383 -13.08 15.68 63.86
N ASP A 384 -12.24 16.41 63.15
CA ASP A 384 -12.40 17.85 62.96
C ASP A 384 -13.63 18.16 62.08
N ALA A 385 -13.90 17.33 61.07
CA ALA A 385 -15.16 17.37 60.31
C ALA A 385 -16.41 17.01 61.17
N ALA A 386 -16.25 16.20 62.22
CA ALA A 386 -17.33 15.85 63.14
C ALA A 386 -17.48 16.83 64.33
N GLY A 387 -16.47 17.65 64.61
CA GLY A 387 -16.48 18.67 65.66
C GLY A 387 -17.47 19.81 65.36
N ALA A 388 -17.48 20.28 64.11
CA ALA A 388 -18.39 21.33 63.64
C ALA A 388 -19.89 20.97 63.77
N SER A 389 -20.23 19.68 63.89
CA SER A 389 -21.62 19.22 64.09
C SER A 389 -22.04 19.20 65.57
N ARG A 390 -21.09 19.25 66.52
CA ARG A 390 -21.37 19.29 67.97
C ARG A 390 -21.54 20.71 68.52
N GLU A 391 -20.77 21.68 68.05
CA GLU A 391 -21.00 23.09 68.43
C GLU A 391 -22.38 23.60 67.96
N ALA A 392 -22.88 23.11 66.81
CA ALA A 392 -24.24 23.41 66.33
C ALA A 392 -25.37 22.74 67.15
N THR A 393 -25.09 21.68 67.90
CA THR A 393 -26.10 20.96 68.70
C THR A 393 -26.11 21.35 70.18
N ASP A 394 -25.00 21.80 70.74
CA ASP A 394 -24.98 22.34 72.11
C ASP A 394 -25.49 23.78 72.18
N ALA A 395 -25.24 24.63 71.16
CA ALA A 395 -25.86 25.95 71.05
C ALA A 395 -27.41 25.90 70.95
N SER A 396 -27.97 24.79 70.48
CA SER A 396 -29.42 24.55 70.39
C SER A 396 -30.04 24.15 71.74
N ARG A 397 -29.26 23.58 72.67
CA ARG A 397 -29.73 23.24 74.02
C ARG A 397 -29.74 24.43 74.97
N ASP A 398 -28.75 25.30 74.91
CA ASP A 398 -28.71 26.48 75.78
C ASP A 398 -29.79 27.51 75.40
N ALA A 399 -30.21 27.55 74.14
CA ALA A 399 -31.38 28.33 73.70
C ALA A 399 -32.72 27.83 74.28
N ALA A 400 -32.82 26.55 74.68
CA ALA A 400 -34.03 25.99 75.28
C ALA A 400 -34.18 26.29 76.78
N ALA A 401 -33.10 26.69 77.47
CA ALA A 401 -33.12 27.02 78.90
C ALA A 401 -33.74 28.41 79.21
N ALA A 402 -33.83 29.31 78.23
CA ALA A 402 -34.38 30.65 78.37
C ALA A 402 -35.90 30.75 78.14
N SER A 403 -36.61 29.63 78.03
CA SER A 403 -38.09 29.61 77.93
C SER A 403 -38.75 29.82 79.30
N ARG A 404 -38.50 30.94 79.99
CA ARG A 404 -39.19 31.23 81.27
C ARG A 404 -39.30 32.67 81.80
N GLU A 405 -38.98 33.71 81.04
CA GLU A 405 -39.36 35.08 81.43
C GLU A 405 -39.56 36.00 80.21
N ALA A 406 -40.52 36.93 80.34
CA ALA A 406 -41.01 37.89 79.33
C ALA A 406 -41.82 37.32 78.13
N SER A 407 -43.06 37.79 78.04
CA SER A 407 -44.03 37.55 76.97
C SER A 407 -43.96 38.60 75.85
N GLU A 408 -44.12 38.19 74.58
CA GLU A 408 -45.09 38.74 73.59
C GLU A 408 -44.80 38.36 72.11
N SER A 409 -45.89 38.22 71.33
CA SER A 409 -45.98 38.01 69.86
C SER A 409 -45.62 36.60 69.30
N SER A 410 -46.64 35.91 68.77
CA SER A 410 -46.57 34.52 68.30
C SER A 410 -47.21 34.34 66.91
N ALA A 411 -46.51 34.75 65.84
CA ALA A 411 -46.98 34.54 64.47
C ALA A 411 -45.87 34.26 63.43
N SER A 412 -44.68 34.86 63.56
CA SER A 412 -43.60 34.70 62.56
C SER A 412 -42.81 33.39 62.69
N ALA A 413 -42.82 32.74 63.86
CA ALA A 413 -41.98 31.57 64.14
C ALA A 413 -42.51 30.27 63.49
N GLU A 414 -43.83 30.08 63.43
CA GLU A 414 -44.44 28.84 62.93
C GLU A 414 -44.28 28.68 61.41
N GLN A 415 -44.24 29.79 60.68
CA GLN A 415 -44.06 29.80 59.23
C GLN A 415 -42.59 29.56 58.83
N ALA A 416 -41.64 30.04 59.62
CA ALA A 416 -40.21 29.76 59.45
C ALA A 416 -39.86 28.30 59.79
N ALA A 417 -40.48 27.72 60.83
CA ALA A 417 -40.26 26.33 61.22
C ALA A 417 -40.67 25.34 60.11
N LYS A 418 -41.84 25.55 59.48
CA LYS A 418 -42.32 24.69 58.38
C LYS A 418 -41.42 24.77 57.14
N ALA A 419 -40.94 25.96 56.78
CA ALA A 419 -40.02 26.12 55.65
C ALA A 419 -38.66 25.43 55.89
N ALA A 420 -38.16 25.44 57.14
CA ALA A 420 -36.93 24.74 57.51
C ALA A 420 -37.10 23.21 57.49
N GLU A 421 -38.26 22.68 57.91
CA GLU A 421 -38.57 21.25 57.88
C GLU A 421 -38.72 20.72 56.43
N GLU A 422 -39.30 21.52 55.54
CA GLU A 422 -39.43 21.19 54.11
C GLU A 422 -38.06 21.19 53.40
N ALA A 423 -37.22 22.21 53.64
CA ALA A 423 -35.86 22.25 53.13
C ALA A 423 -34.96 21.12 53.68
N ALA A 424 -35.17 20.70 54.92
CA ALA A 424 -34.46 19.56 55.51
C ALA A 424 -34.84 18.23 54.82
N ARG A 425 -36.11 18.03 54.45
CA ARG A 425 -36.54 16.87 53.64
C ARG A 425 -35.94 16.91 52.23
N GLU A 426 -36.03 18.04 51.53
CA GLU A 426 -35.48 18.17 50.17
C GLU A 426 -33.94 17.99 50.13
N THR A 427 -33.26 18.20 51.26
CA THR A 427 -31.83 17.92 51.42
C THR A 427 -31.59 16.44 51.72
N ALA A 428 -32.42 15.79 52.55
CA ALA A 428 -32.33 14.36 52.82
C ALA A 428 -32.55 13.53 51.54
N ASP A 429 -33.58 13.84 50.76
CA ASP A 429 -33.90 13.16 49.50
C ASP A 429 -32.74 13.27 48.48
N ARG A 430 -32.06 14.43 48.42
CA ARG A 430 -30.86 14.60 47.58
C ARG A 430 -29.66 13.81 48.08
N VAL A 431 -29.52 13.61 49.38
CA VAL A 431 -28.44 12.78 49.96
C VAL A 431 -28.70 11.30 49.67
N GLU A 432 -29.94 10.84 49.74
CA GLU A 432 -30.34 9.47 49.39
C GLU A 432 -30.13 9.18 47.89
N ASP A 433 -30.54 10.10 46.99
CA ASP A 433 -30.28 10.00 45.55
C ASP A 433 -28.79 10.17 45.18
N SER A 434 -27.98 10.78 46.05
CA SER A 434 -26.52 10.79 45.89
C SER A 434 -25.87 9.49 46.35
N ALA A 435 -26.39 8.89 47.43
CA ALA A 435 -25.90 7.62 47.97
C ALA A 435 -26.17 6.46 46.98
N SER A 436 -27.37 6.39 46.40
CA SER A 436 -27.71 5.38 45.39
C SER A 436 -26.79 5.44 44.17
N ARG A 437 -26.48 6.63 43.66
CA ARG A 437 -25.54 6.83 42.53
C ARG A 437 -24.10 6.42 42.86
N VAL A 438 -23.68 6.56 44.13
CA VAL A 438 -22.37 6.09 44.59
C VAL A 438 -22.34 4.57 44.68
N GLU A 439 -23.41 3.93 45.13
CA GLU A 439 -23.56 2.46 45.16
C GLU A 439 -23.59 1.86 43.74
N ASP A 440 -24.30 2.50 42.81
CA ASP A 440 -24.33 2.17 41.37
C ASP A 440 -22.97 2.40 40.68
N SER A 441 -22.13 3.29 41.23
CA SER A 441 -20.76 3.51 40.77
C SER A 441 -19.79 2.49 41.36
N ALA A 442 -19.97 2.09 42.63
CA ALA A 442 -19.15 1.08 43.30
C ALA A 442 -19.30 -0.30 42.65
N SER A 443 -20.53 -0.73 42.37
CA SER A 443 -20.80 -2.00 41.66
C SER A 443 -20.12 -2.07 40.28
N ARG A 444 -20.16 -0.97 39.50
CA ARG A 444 -19.44 -0.88 38.21
C ARG A 444 -17.92 -0.94 38.34
N VAL A 445 -17.37 -0.47 39.46
CA VAL A 445 -15.94 -0.59 39.75
C VAL A 445 -15.55 -2.02 40.13
N GLU A 446 -16.37 -2.74 40.90
CA GLU A 446 -16.16 -4.17 41.16
C GLU A 446 -16.23 -5.01 39.87
N ASP A 447 -17.23 -4.76 39.03
CA ASP A 447 -17.41 -5.39 37.71
C ASP A 447 -16.25 -5.12 36.74
N SER A 448 -15.56 -3.99 36.94
CA SER A 448 -14.35 -3.62 36.19
C SER A 448 -13.11 -4.28 36.78
N ALA A 449 -13.00 -4.36 38.12
CA ALA A 449 -11.90 -5.01 38.82
C ALA A 449 -11.84 -6.52 38.51
N ALA A 450 -12.99 -7.21 38.48
CA ALA A 450 -13.05 -8.63 38.11
C ALA A 450 -12.54 -8.90 36.69
N ARG A 451 -12.88 -8.03 35.72
CA ARG A 451 -12.36 -8.11 34.34
C ARG A 451 -10.87 -7.79 34.24
N VAL A 452 -10.36 -6.89 35.07
CA VAL A 452 -8.92 -6.61 35.19
C VAL A 452 -8.18 -7.83 35.78
N GLU A 453 -8.77 -8.52 36.75
CA GLU A 453 -8.16 -9.72 37.34
C GLU A 453 -8.12 -10.89 36.34
N GLU A 454 -9.22 -11.14 35.61
CA GLU A 454 -9.29 -12.15 34.53
C GLU A 454 -8.26 -11.87 33.42
N THR A 455 -8.21 -10.63 32.93
CA THR A 455 -7.22 -10.23 31.90
C THR A 455 -5.78 -10.27 32.42
N SER A 456 -5.54 -10.02 33.71
CA SER A 456 -4.21 -10.18 34.32
C SER A 456 -3.77 -11.65 34.40
N GLY A 457 -4.71 -12.58 34.62
CA GLY A 457 -4.46 -14.03 34.60
C GLY A 457 -4.02 -14.49 33.21
N ALA A 458 -4.80 -14.14 32.18
CA ALA A 458 -4.46 -14.43 30.78
C ALA A 458 -3.13 -13.80 30.35
N ALA A 459 -2.85 -12.56 30.76
CA ALA A 459 -1.57 -11.90 30.48
C ALA A 459 -0.39 -12.60 31.16
N LYS A 460 -0.59 -13.18 32.36
CA LYS A 460 0.44 -13.93 33.07
C LYS A 460 0.75 -15.28 32.40
N GLU A 461 -0.27 -16.03 31.98
CA GLU A 461 -0.08 -17.28 31.22
C GLU A 461 0.63 -17.00 29.88
N ALA A 462 0.22 -15.94 29.17
CA ALA A 462 0.90 -15.51 27.94
C ALA A 462 2.36 -15.11 28.18
N ALA A 463 2.67 -14.43 29.28
CA ALA A 463 4.04 -14.06 29.65
C ALA A 463 4.91 -15.27 30.05
N GLU A 464 4.33 -16.28 30.70
CA GLU A 464 5.02 -17.52 31.05
C GLU A 464 5.29 -18.37 29.79
N ALA A 465 4.33 -18.45 28.86
CA ALA A 465 4.52 -19.08 27.54
C ALA A 465 5.60 -18.37 26.69
N ALA A 466 5.53 -17.04 26.61
CA ALA A 466 6.53 -16.22 25.91
C ALA A 466 7.93 -16.36 26.51
N ARG A 467 8.02 -16.53 27.84
CA ARG A 467 9.30 -16.78 28.53
C ARG A 467 9.87 -18.16 28.21
N ALA A 468 9.04 -19.21 28.19
CA ALA A 468 9.47 -20.55 27.80
C ALA A 468 10.02 -20.56 26.36
N ALA A 469 9.28 -19.95 25.42
CA ALA A 469 9.72 -19.78 24.03
C ALA A 469 11.02 -18.96 23.91
N ALA A 470 11.22 -17.94 24.76
CA ALA A 470 12.46 -17.16 24.77
C ALA A 470 13.66 -17.91 25.36
N GLU A 471 13.46 -18.81 26.32
CA GLU A 471 14.51 -19.68 26.88
C GLU A 471 14.88 -20.79 25.87
N GLU A 472 13.91 -21.32 25.12
CA GLU A 472 14.13 -22.25 23.98
C GLU A 472 14.87 -21.57 22.80
N ALA A 473 14.49 -20.34 22.44
CA ALA A 473 15.17 -19.55 21.41
C ALA A 473 16.61 -19.19 21.81
N ALA A 474 16.87 -18.91 23.08
CA ALA A 474 18.21 -18.64 23.59
C ALA A 474 19.12 -19.88 23.52
N ALA A 475 18.61 -21.06 23.94
CA ALA A 475 19.32 -22.33 23.81
C ALA A 475 19.63 -22.66 22.34
N THR A 476 18.67 -22.43 21.45
CA THR A 476 18.84 -22.60 20.00
C THR A 476 19.90 -21.64 19.45
N THR A 477 19.94 -20.38 19.91
CA THR A 477 20.93 -19.38 19.49
C THR A 477 22.35 -19.77 19.91
N GLU A 478 22.54 -20.30 21.12
CA GLU A 478 23.84 -20.81 21.60
C GLU A 478 24.30 -22.04 20.80
N GLN A 479 23.34 -22.90 20.40
CA GLN A 479 23.61 -24.07 19.57
C GLN A 479 23.97 -23.70 18.12
N VAL A 480 23.32 -22.68 17.56
CA VAL A 480 23.64 -22.07 16.26
C VAL A 480 25.02 -21.40 16.30
N ALA A 481 25.37 -20.68 17.37
CA ALA A 481 26.69 -20.05 17.49
C ALA A 481 27.83 -21.07 17.47
N ARG A 482 27.71 -22.19 18.20
CA ARG A 482 28.68 -23.30 18.13
C ARG A 482 28.73 -23.92 16.74
N SER A 483 27.56 -24.14 16.13
CA SER A 483 27.46 -24.68 14.77
C SER A 483 28.10 -23.76 13.71
N ILE A 484 28.08 -22.44 13.91
CA ILE A 484 28.72 -21.47 12.99
C ILE A 484 30.25 -21.61 13.00
N ASP A 485 30.87 -21.88 14.15
CA ASP A 485 32.32 -22.07 14.21
C ASP A 485 32.74 -23.46 13.68
N ASP A 486 31.98 -24.52 14.01
CA ASP A 486 32.15 -25.85 13.41
C ASP A 486 31.97 -25.80 11.86
N LEU A 487 31.01 -25.00 11.37
CA LEU A 487 30.77 -24.77 9.94
C LEU A 487 31.93 -24.04 9.26
N LYS A 488 32.64 -23.11 9.91
CA LYS A 488 33.80 -22.43 9.31
C LYS A 488 34.94 -23.42 9.02
N GLU A 489 35.22 -24.32 9.96
CA GLU A 489 36.22 -25.38 9.76
C GLU A 489 35.76 -26.39 8.71
N GLY A 490 34.49 -26.79 8.74
CA GLY A 490 33.86 -27.66 7.73
C GLY A 490 33.92 -27.07 6.32
N PHE A 491 33.59 -25.78 6.13
CA PHE A 491 33.69 -25.07 4.86
C PHE A 491 35.13 -24.98 4.34
N ALA A 492 36.11 -24.78 5.21
CA ALA A 492 37.53 -24.74 4.84
C ALA A 492 38.07 -26.11 4.39
N ALA A 493 37.50 -27.22 4.89
CA ALA A 493 37.75 -28.57 4.38
C ALA A 493 37.04 -28.79 3.03
N LEU A 494 35.74 -28.51 2.97
CA LEU A 494 34.91 -28.60 1.77
C LEU A 494 35.51 -27.85 0.57
N LEU A 495 36.04 -26.64 0.76
CA LEU A 495 36.68 -25.87 -0.30
C LEU A 495 37.92 -26.57 -0.91
N LYS A 496 38.66 -27.37 -0.13
CA LYS A 496 39.82 -28.14 -0.63
C LYS A 496 39.42 -29.36 -1.43
N GLU A 497 38.29 -29.98 -1.07
CA GLU A 497 37.73 -31.15 -1.77
C GLU A 497 36.82 -30.74 -2.94
N GLY A 498 36.78 -29.44 -3.28
CA GLY A 498 35.93 -28.93 -4.33
C GLY A 498 34.46 -29.04 -3.99
N GLY A 499 34.03 -28.60 -2.81
CA GLY A 499 32.63 -28.42 -2.43
C GLY A 499 31.80 -29.69 -2.25
N THR A 500 32.35 -30.89 -2.47
CA THR A 500 31.67 -32.17 -2.21
C THR A 500 32.11 -32.79 -0.89
N ILE A 501 31.18 -33.46 -0.20
CA ILE A 501 31.42 -34.24 1.02
C ILE A 501 31.90 -35.64 0.59
N VAL A 502 33.16 -35.99 0.89
CA VAL A 502 33.81 -37.22 0.39
C VAL A 502 33.22 -38.50 1.01
N ASP A 503 32.93 -38.51 2.31
CA ASP A 503 32.36 -39.66 3.04
C ASP A 503 30.87 -39.46 3.37
N ALA A 504 30.04 -39.20 2.35
CA ALA A 504 28.60 -39.01 2.53
C ALA A 504 27.90 -40.32 3.00
N ASP A 505 27.42 -40.35 4.24
CA ASP A 505 26.69 -41.48 4.84
C ASP A 505 25.21 -41.18 5.13
N ARG A 506 24.81 -39.90 5.05
CA ARG A 506 23.46 -39.41 5.36
C ARG A 506 22.77 -38.77 4.15
N PRO A 507 21.43 -38.81 4.05
CA PRO A 507 20.67 -38.21 2.96
C PRO A 507 21.09 -36.78 2.59
N GLU A 508 21.23 -35.91 3.58
CA GLU A 508 21.50 -34.49 3.41
C GLU A 508 22.85 -34.27 2.68
N ALA A 509 23.86 -35.10 2.98
CA ALA A 509 25.15 -35.09 2.31
C ALA A 509 25.06 -35.58 0.85
N TRP A 510 24.23 -36.59 0.57
CA TRP A 510 23.98 -37.04 -0.80
C TRP A 510 23.27 -35.98 -1.64
N TYR A 511 22.29 -35.27 -1.06
CA TYR A 511 21.61 -34.17 -1.74
C TYR A 511 22.55 -32.98 -2.01
N HIS A 512 23.35 -32.58 -1.01
CA HIS A 512 24.38 -31.55 -1.17
C HIS A 512 25.35 -31.90 -2.32
N ASN A 513 25.87 -33.13 -2.35
CA ASN A 513 26.73 -33.59 -3.43
C ASN A 513 26.03 -33.53 -4.79
N ALA A 514 24.75 -33.93 -4.89
CA ALA A 514 23.98 -33.84 -6.13
C ALA A 514 23.89 -32.38 -6.65
N ARG A 515 23.63 -31.41 -5.76
CA ARG A 515 23.57 -29.97 -6.08
C ARG A 515 24.91 -29.44 -6.60
N VAL A 516 26.03 -29.87 -6.01
CA VAL A 516 27.38 -29.45 -6.42
C VAL A 516 27.76 -30.06 -7.79
N TYR A 517 27.31 -31.30 -8.06
CA TYR A 517 27.48 -31.90 -9.39
C TYR A 517 26.59 -31.24 -10.47
N GLU A 518 25.34 -30.86 -10.14
CA GLU A 518 24.48 -30.06 -11.04
C GLU A 518 25.15 -28.74 -11.44
N GLN A 519 25.67 -27.97 -10.47
CA GLN A 519 26.34 -26.68 -10.72
C GLN A 519 27.59 -26.81 -11.62
N ARG A 520 28.16 -28.01 -11.71
CA ARG A 520 29.31 -28.35 -12.57
C ARG A 520 28.94 -28.93 -13.92
N GLY A 521 27.66 -29.22 -14.15
CA GLY A 521 27.20 -29.97 -15.33
C GLY A 521 27.58 -31.46 -15.30
N ASP A 522 28.01 -32.01 -14.16
CA ASP A 522 28.31 -33.44 -14.02
C ASP A 522 27.02 -34.23 -13.73
N THR A 523 26.17 -34.27 -14.76
CA THR A 523 24.85 -34.93 -14.72
C THR A 523 24.93 -36.39 -14.28
N ALA A 524 26.00 -37.11 -14.63
CA ALA A 524 26.17 -38.50 -14.26
C ALA A 524 26.35 -38.67 -12.74
N LYS A 525 27.26 -37.91 -12.12
CA LYS A 525 27.45 -37.95 -10.66
C LYS A 525 26.27 -37.35 -9.90
N ALA A 526 25.61 -36.32 -10.44
CA ALA A 526 24.39 -35.76 -9.85
C ALA A 526 23.29 -36.83 -9.73
N MET A 527 23.04 -37.61 -10.80
CA MET A 527 22.05 -38.69 -10.77
C MET A 527 22.44 -39.85 -9.84
N GLU A 528 23.72 -40.21 -9.74
CA GLU A 528 24.14 -41.22 -8.76
C GLU A 528 23.86 -40.72 -7.34
N ALA A 529 24.25 -39.49 -7.02
CA ALA A 529 24.02 -38.87 -5.72
C ALA A 529 22.50 -38.79 -5.38
N TYR A 530 21.64 -38.42 -6.32
CA TYR A 530 20.18 -38.50 -6.13
C TYR A 530 19.68 -39.92 -5.87
N ARG A 531 20.18 -40.92 -6.59
CA ARG A 531 19.79 -42.33 -6.35
C ARG A 531 20.24 -42.80 -4.97
N ARG A 532 21.42 -42.38 -4.48
CA ARG A 532 21.89 -42.66 -3.11
C ARG A 532 21.02 -41.96 -2.08
N TYR A 533 20.65 -40.70 -2.31
CA TYR A 533 19.68 -39.97 -1.50
C TYR A 533 18.37 -40.75 -1.35
N PHE A 534 17.70 -41.08 -2.46
CA PHE A 534 16.41 -41.80 -2.39
C PHE A 534 16.52 -43.23 -1.85
N ALA A 535 17.67 -43.91 -2.03
CA ALA A 535 17.90 -45.24 -1.45
C ALA A 535 18.17 -45.23 0.07
N THR A 536 18.55 -44.08 0.65
CA THR A 536 18.87 -43.94 2.08
C THR A 536 17.80 -43.19 2.88
N THR A 537 16.86 -42.52 2.21
CA THR A 537 15.83 -41.67 2.82
C THR A 537 14.49 -42.40 2.94
N LYS A 538 13.81 -42.25 4.09
CA LYS A 538 12.47 -42.84 4.34
C LYS A 538 11.29 -41.88 4.18
N HIS A 539 11.54 -40.57 4.12
CA HIS A 539 10.54 -39.53 3.97
C HIS A 539 11.00 -38.56 2.87
N GLY A 540 10.22 -38.41 1.80
CA GLY A 540 10.58 -37.51 0.70
C GLY A 540 10.52 -36.04 1.11
N PHE A 541 11.52 -35.27 0.69
CA PHE A 541 11.45 -33.80 0.63
C PHE A 541 11.22 -33.39 -0.83
N VAL A 542 10.41 -32.36 -1.05
CA VAL A 542 9.90 -31.98 -2.39
C VAL A 542 11.03 -31.56 -3.33
N ASP A 543 12.02 -30.80 -2.86
CA ASP A 543 13.08 -30.23 -3.70
C ASP A 543 14.07 -31.25 -4.30
N PRO A 544 14.56 -32.30 -3.58
CA PRO A 544 15.23 -33.44 -4.21
C PRO A 544 14.43 -34.06 -5.36
N HIS A 545 13.11 -34.22 -5.20
CA HIS A 545 12.27 -34.77 -6.27
C HIS A 545 12.18 -33.84 -7.47
N LEU A 546 11.89 -32.55 -7.25
CA LEU A 546 11.80 -31.55 -8.32
C LEU A 546 13.10 -31.45 -9.14
N ARG A 547 14.25 -31.46 -8.46
CA ARG A 547 15.57 -31.40 -9.11
C ARG A 547 15.91 -32.70 -9.84
N TYR A 548 15.74 -33.86 -9.21
CA TYR A 548 15.98 -35.13 -9.86
C TYR A 548 15.08 -35.30 -11.11
N GLN A 549 13.83 -34.84 -11.06
CA GLN A 549 12.98 -34.78 -12.25
C GLN A 549 13.52 -33.88 -13.36
N ALA A 550 14.06 -32.70 -13.03
CA ALA A 550 14.66 -31.82 -14.04
C ALA A 550 15.84 -32.51 -14.74
N VAL A 551 16.70 -33.17 -13.96
CA VAL A 551 17.84 -33.96 -14.48
C VAL A 551 17.37 -35.15 -15.34
N LEU A 552 16.36 -35.90 -14.89
CA LEU A 552 15.78 -37.00 -15.66
C LEU A 552 15.10 -36.55 -16.96
N LYS A 553 14.40 -35.41 -16.95
CA LYS A 553 13.79 -34.81 -18.15
C LYS A 553 14.86 -34.39 -19.17
N LEU A 554 15.98 -33.84 -18.70
CA LEU A 554 17.11 -33.46 -19.54
C LEU A 554 17.79 -34.66 -20.21
N GLN A 555 17.97 -35.77 -19.47
CA GLN A 555 18.65 -36.96 -20.01
C GLN A 555 17.73 -37.88 -20.83
N ASN A 556 16.54 -38.19 -20.31
CA ASN A 556 15.68 -39.29 -20.78
C ASN A 556 14.33 -38.79 -21.33
N GLY A 557 14.15 -37.47 -21.44
CA GLY A 557 12.89 -36.85 -21.83
C GLY A 557 11.77 -37.02 -20.79
N MET A 558 10.63 -36.39 -21.07
CA MET A 558 9.46 -36.43 -20.18
C MET A 558 8.92 -37.85 -19.98
N ALA A 559 8.94 -38.68 -21.03
CA ALA A 559 8.44 -40.05 -20.98
C ALA A 559 9.31 -40.95 -20.07
N GLY A 560 10.64 -40.90 -20.23
CA GLY A 560 11.57 -41.68 -19.41
C GLY A 560 11.61 -41.22 -17.95
N ALA A 561 11.47 -39.91 -17.69
CA ALA A 561 11.31 -39.39 -16.34
C ALA A 561 10.04 -39.94 -15.65
N ARG A 562 8.91 -39.96 -16.37
CA ARG A 562 7.62 -40.49 -15.88
C ARG A 562 7.67 -42.00 -15.61
N GLU A 563 8.32 -42.78 -16.46
CA GLU A 563 8.50 -44.22 -16.28
C GLU A 563 9.33 -44.53 -15.02
N GLN A 564 10.47 -43.85 -14.84
CA GLN A 564 11.32 -44.04 -13.65
C GLN A 564 10.59 -43.62 -12.35
N TYR A 565 9.82 -42.53 -12.37
CA TYR A 565 9.04 -42.11 -11.21
C TYR A 565 7.84 -43.02 -10.93
N PHE A 566 7.24 -43.64 -11.96
CA PHE A 566 6.19 -44.64 -11.75
C PHE A 566 6.75 -45.88 -11.03
N ALA A 567 7.88 -46.41 -11.50
CA ALA A 567 8.56 -47.53 -10.84
C ALA A 567 9.02 -47.17 -9.41
N MET A 568 9.49 -45.94 -9.18
CA MET A 568 9.87 -45.45 -7.86
C MET A 568 8.67 -45.37 -6.91
N LYS A 569 7.52 -44.87 -7.39
CA LYS A 569 6.25 -44.85 -6.64
C LYS A 569 5.73 -46.25 -6.32
N GLU A 570 5.86 -47.21 -7.23
CA GLU A 570 5.48 -48.61 -6.94
C GLU A 570 6.41 -49.27 -5.92
N ALA A 571 7.71 -48.96 -5.94
CA ALA A 571 8.70 -49.50 -5.01
C ALA A 571 8.63 -48.87 -3.60
N SER A 572 8.29 -47.58 -3.50
CA SER A 572 8.18 -46.84 -2.24
C SER A 572 7.07 -45.78 -2.33
N PRO A 573 5.81 -46.13 -2.04
CA PRO A 573 4.68 -45.22 -2.13
C PRO A 573 4.58 -44.30 -0.90
N ASP A 574 5.46 -43.29 -0.82
CA ASP A 574 5.29 -42.17 0.12
C ASP A 574 4.53 -40.99 -0.51
N LEU A 575 4.00 -40.12 0.35
CA LEU A 575 3.17 -38.96 -0.03
C LEU A 575 3.86 -38.05 -1.06
N VAL A 576 5.15 -37.78 -0.88
CA VAL A 576 5.91 -36.84 -1.71
C VAL A 576 6.34 -37.49 -3.01
N THR A 577 6.64 -38.79 -3.01
CA THR A 577 6.84 -39.55 -4.25
C THR A 577 5.56 -39.63 -5.10
N ASP A 578 4.36 -39.80 -4.51
CA ASP A 578 3.11 -39.74 -5.27
C ASP A 578 2.84 -38.35 -5.85
N PHE A 579 2.98 -37.29 -5.03
CA PHE A 579 2.89 -35.91 -5.48
C PHE A 579 3.86 -35.64 -6.64
N ALA A 580 5.13 -35.99 -6.48
CA ALA A 580 6.16 -35.81 -7.50
C ALA A 580 5.80 -36.56 -8.80
N TRP A 581 5.33 -37.81 -8.72
CA TRP A 581 4.87 -38.55 -9.90
C TRP A 581 3.71 -37.83 -10.63
N ARG A 582 2.75 -37.22 -9.90
CA ARG A 582 1.67 -36.44 -10.51
C ARG A 582 2.19 -35.24 -11.32
N LEU A 583 3.28 -34.61 -10.89
CA LEU A 583 3.94 -33.51 -11.64
C LEU A 583 4.48 -33.93 -13.02
N LEU A 584 4.55 -35.24 -13.30
CA LEU A 584 4.98 -35.80 -14.58
C LEU A 584 3.81 -36.22 -15.51
N LEU A 585 2.56 -35.99 -15.08
CA LEU A 585 1.39 -36.21 -15.92
C LEU A 585 1.25 -35.13 -17.02
N PRO A 586 0.57 -35.43 -18.14
CA PRO A 586 0.18 -34.42 -19.13
C PRO A 586 -0.65 -33.29 -18.48
N PRO A 587 -0.58 -32.03 -18.95
CA PRO A 587 -1.21 -30.89 -18.28
C PRO A 587 -2.69 -31.09 -17.94
N GLU A 588 -3.49 -31.60 -18.88
CA GLU A 588 -4.93 -31.84 -18.72
C GLU A 588 -5.24 -32.80 -17.55
N ALA A 589 -4.50 -33.91 -17.45
CA ALA A 589 -4.65 -34.87 -16.37
C ALA A 589 -3.96 -34.42 -15.07
N ARG A 590 -2.91 -33.59 -15.16
CA ARG A 590 -2.13 -33.15 -14.00
C ARG A 590 -2.96 -32.27 -13.07
N THR A 591 -3.62 -31.24 -13.58
CA THR A 591 -4.40 -30.31 -12.73
C THR A 591 -5.52 -31.05 -11.97
N GLU A 592 -6.26 -31.94 -12.65
CA GLU A 592 -7.28 -32.79 -12.04
C GLU A 592 -6.68 -33.69 -10.95
N GLN A 593 -5.58 -34.39 -11.25
CA GLN A 593 -4.93 -35.29 -10.31
C GLN A 593 -4.24 -34.57 -9.14
N LEU A 594 -3.84 -33.30 -9.30
CA LEU A 594 -3.34 -32.46 -8.21
C LEU A 594 -4.49 -31.93 -7.34
N MET A 595 -5.63 -31.53 -7.91
CA MET A 595 -6.81 -31.14 -7.12
C MET A 595 -7.38 -32.33 -6.32
N ALA A 596 -7.45 -33.53 -6.92
CA ALA A 596 -7.84 -34.75 -6.21
C ALA A 596 -6.87 -35.10 -5.07
N PHE A 597 -5.57 -34.87 -5.27
CA PHE A 597 -4.55 -35.02 -4.22
C PHE A 597 -4.72 -33.99 -3.11
N ALA A 598 -4.95 -32.72 -3.45
CA ALA A 598 -5.18 -31.63 -2.50
C ALA A 598 -6.43 -31.84 -1.63
N ALA A 599 -7.48 -32.46 -2.20
CA ALA A 599 -8.68 -32.85 -1.46
C ALA A 599 -8.45 -34.03 -0.51
N ALA A 600 -7.52 -34.94 -0.83
CA ALA A 600 -7.14 -36.06 0.02
C ALA A 600 -6.09 -35.70 1.10
N HIS A 601 -5.31 -34.65 0.86
CA HIS A 601 -4.19 -34.20 1.69
C HIS A 601 -4.30 -32.68 1.92
N THR A 602 -5.27 -32.29 2.75
CA THR A 602 -5.69 -30.89 2.93
C THR A 602 -4.64 -29.98 3.58
N ASP A 603 -3.65 -30.58 4.24
CA ASP A 603 -2.50 -29.97 4.91
C ASP A 603 -1.27 -29.82 4.01
N PHE A 604 -1.17 -30.58 2.92
CA PHE A 604 0.02 -30.61 2.06
C PHE A 604 0.12 -29.34 1.17
N ALA A 605 0.62 -28.25 1.74
CA ALA A 605 0.75 -26.94 1.06
C ALA A 605 1.37 -26.98 -0.35
N PRO A 606 2.44 -27.77 -0.66
CA PRO A 606 3.12 -27.72 -1.96
C PRO A 606 2.23 -28.06 -3.17
N VAL A 607 1.11 -28.77 -2.98
CA VAL A 607 0.18 -29.05 -4.09
C VAL A 607 -0.50 -27.78 -4.62
N TRP A 608 -0.85 -26.85 -3.73
CA TRP A 608 -1.56 -25.62 -4.09
C TRP A 608 -0.65 -24.66 -4.87
N TYR A 609 0.64 -24.63 -4.53
CA TYR A 609 1.64 -23.92 -5.33
C TYR A 609 1.72 -24.47 -6.76
N GLU A 610 1.81 -25.79 -6.94
CA GLU A 610 1.89 -26.39 -8.28
C GLU A 610 0.57 -26.31 -9.07
N ILE A 611 -0.59 -26.38 -8.40
CA ILE A 611 -1.90 -26.08 -9.01
C ILE A 611 -1.90 -24.65 -9.55
N SER A 612 -1.49 -23.66 -8.74
CA SER A 612 -1.46 -22.26 -9.19
C SER A 612 -0.61 -22.07 -10.44
N ARG A 613 0.54 -22.77 -10.51
CA ARG A 613 1.45 -22.70 -11.66
C ARG A 613 0.82 -23.30 -12.90
N ASP A 614 0.07 -24.39 -12.79
CA ASP A 614 -0.63 -25.02 -13.93
C ASP A 614 -1.74 -24.15 -14.54
N VAL A 615 -2.38 -23.29 -13.75
CA VAL A 615 -3.38 -22.33 -14.24
C VAL A 615 -2.80 -20.92 -14.52
N SER A 616 -1.51 -20.72 -14.30
CA SER A 616 -0.81 -19.45 -14.54
C SER A 616 -0.68 -19.10 -16.03
N LEU A 617 -0.60 -17.81 -16.34
CA LEU A 617 -0.23 -17.32 -17.67
C LEU A 617 1.08 -17.93 -18.19
N ALA A 618 2.06 -18.16 -17.31
CA ALA A 618 3.39 -18.67 -17.67
C ALA A 618 3.36 -20.12 -18.19
N ARG A 619 2.49 -21.00 -17.65
CA ARG A 619 2.34 -22.37 -18.17
C ARG A 619 1.31 -22.48 -19.30
N LEU A 620 0.25 -21.66 -19.28
CA LEU A 620 -0.83 -21.72 -20.27
C LEU A 620 -0.54 -20.94 -21.56
N GLY A 621 0.33 -19.92 -21.51
CA GLY A 621 0.57 -18.96 -22.60
C GLY A 621 -0.59 -17.99 -22.88
N LYS A 622 -1.84 -18.41 -22.63
CA LYS A 622 -3.05 -17.58 -22.59
C LYS A 622 -3.94 -18.00 -21.42
N GLN A 623 -4.33 -17.01 -20.61
CA GLN A 623 -5.09 -17.20 -19.38
C GLN A 623 -6.47 -16.55 -19.50
N SER A 624 -7.53 -17.32 -19.26
CA SER A 624 -8.92 -16.81 -19.15
C SER A 624 -9.20 -16.33 -17.73
N LEU A 625 -10.28 -15.57 -17.52
CA LEU A 625 -10.67 -15.07 -16.19
C LEU A 625 -10.89 -16.20 -15.19
N GLU A 626 -11.45 -17.32 -15.64
CA GLU A 626 -11.57 -18.53 -14.81
C GLU A 626 -10.19 -19.07 -14.37
N ASP A 627 -9.21 -19.09 -15.26
CA ASP A 627 -7.88 -19.61 -14.91
C ASP A 627 -7.19 -18.63 -13.91
N LYS A 628 -7.46 -17.32 -14.01
CA LYS A 628 -7.03 -16.32 -13.01
C LYS A 628 -7.71 -16.50 -11.65
N ARG A 629 -9.02 -16.80 -11.65
CA ARG A 629 -9.79 -17.10 -10.42
C ARG A 629 -9.20 -18.34 -9.72
N GLN A 630 -8.96 -19.41 -10.48
CA GLN A 630 -8.30 -20.62 -9.96
C GLN A 630 -6.86 -20.36 -9.50
N GLU A 631 -6.10 -19.48 -10.19
CA GLU A 631 -4.75 -19.09 -9.75
C GLU A 631 -4.81 -18.35 -8.40
N LYS A 632 -5.71 -17.35 -8.27
CA LYS A 632 -5.92 -16.60 -7.02
C LYS A 632 -6.28 -17.55 -5.87
N GLU A 633 -7.28 -18.39 -6.05
CA GLU A 633 -7.74 -19.35 -5.03
C GLU A 633 -6.63 -20.33 -4.61
N ALA A 634 -5.85 -20.85 -5.56
CA ALA A 634 -4.74 -21.73 -5.26
C ALA A 634 -3.58 -21.02 -4.53
N LEU A 635 -3.28 -19.78 -4.88
CA LEU A 635 -2.26 -18.97 -4.20
C LEU A 635 -2.70 -18.57 -2.78
N GLU A 636 -3.96 -18.19 -2.59
CA GLU A 636 -4.51 -17.87 -1.26
C GLU A 636 -4.53 -19.11 -0.36
N ARG A 637 -4.92 -20.28 -0.89
CA ARG A 637 -4.88 -21.53 -0.11
C ARG A 637 -3.45 -22.00 0.18
N PHE A 638 -2.52 -21.81 -0.75
CA PHE A 638 -1.10 -22.09 -0.55
C PHE A 638 -0.50 -21.25 0.57
N LEU A 639 -0.70 -19.92 0.53
CA LEU A 639 -0.12 -19.01 1.52
C LEU A 639 -0.75 -19.20 2.91
N ALA A 640 -2.07 -19.45 2.99
CA ALA A 640 -2.72 -19.78 4.27
C ALA A 640 -2.11 -21.05 4.92
N LEU A 641 -1.93 -22.13 4.14
CA LEU A 641 -1.30 -23.36 4.64
C LEU A 641 0.19 -23.17 5.00
N ALA A 642 0.87 -22.22 4.37
CA ALA A 642 2.25 -21.86 4.72
C ALA A 642 2.33 -21.05 6.02
N GLU A 643 1.38 -20.14 6.28
CA GLU A 643 1.24 -19.41 7.53
C GLU A 643 0.83 -20.32 8.70
N GLU A 644 0.01 -21.35 8.44
CA GLU A 644 -0.31 -22.45 9.37
C GLU A 644 0.91 -23.36 9.68
N GLY A 645 2.06 -23.17 9.03
CA GLY A 645 3.31 -23.91 9.25
C GLY A 645 3.47 -25.18 8.39
N SER A 646 2.44 -25.58 7.64
CA SER A 646 2.36 -26.84 6.89
C SER A 646 3.12 -26.85 5.54
N PHE A 647 4.10 -25.95 5.37
CA PHE A 647 4.87 -25.80 4.13
C PHE A 647 6.37 -26.10 4.28
N LEU A 648 7.05 -25.42 5.22
CA LEU A 648 8.52 -25.47 5.31
C LEU A 648 9.08 -26.86 5.63
N GLY A 649 8.31 -27.68 6.37
CA GLY A 649 8.67 -29.07 6.70
C GLY A 649 8.72 -30.03 5.50
N HIS A 650 8.22 -29.63 4.33
CA HIS A 650 8.28 -30.43 3.10
C HIS A 650 9.54 -30.17 2.26
N TYR A 651 10.43 -29.27 2.69
CA TYR A 651 11.63 -28.86 1.95
C TYR A 651 12.93 -29.06 2.72
N LEU A 652 13.97 -29.54 2.02
CA LEU A 652 15.32 -29.68 2.55
C LEU A 652 16.15 -28.42 2.26
N ASP A 653 16.10 -27.90 1.03
CA ASP A 653 16.64 -26.60 0.64
C ASP A 653 15.62 -25.49 0.95
N GLN A 654 15.77 -24.85 2.12
CA GLN A 654 14.88 -23.77 2.57
C GLN A 654 14.91 -22.52 1.65
N GLN A 655 15.95 -22.35 0.81
CA GLN A 655 15.95 -21.29 -0.20
C GLN A 655 14.96 -21.59 -1.34
N VAL A 656 14.73 -22.86 -1.68
CA VAL A 656 13.68 -23.26 -2.63
C VAL A 656 12.30 -22.97 -2.06
N ALA A 657 12.07 -23.26 -0.77
CA ALA A 657 10.82 -22.94 -0.10
C ALA A 657 10.54 -21.43 -0.09
N ALA A 658 11.53 -20.61 0.29
CA ALA A 658 11.42 -19.15 0.29
C ALA A 658 11.09 -18.60 -1.11
N ALA A 659 11.79 -19.05 -2.15
CA ALA A 659 11.55 -18.61 -3.53
C ALA A 659 10.12 -18.92 -4.03
N GLN A 660 9.50 -20.02 -3.58
CA GLN A 660 8.10 -20.32 -3.91
C GLN A 660 7.10 -19.40 -3.18
N LEU A 661 7.39 -19.04 -1.92
CA LEU A 661 6.56 -18.08 -1.17
C LEU A 661 6.60 -16.70 -1.81
N ASP A 662 7.77 -16.26 -2.28
CA ASP A 662 7.93 -14.95 -2.92
C ASP A 662 7.28 -14.91 -4.31
N ASP A 663 7.47 -15.94 -5.15
CA ASP A 663 6.72 -16.11 -6.42
C ASP A 663 5.20 -16.12 -6.20
N ALA A 664 4.73 -16.80 -5.16
CA ALA A 664 3.32 -16.85 -4.82
C ALA A 664 2.75 -15.50 -4.36
N ARG A 665 3.50 -14.74 -3.54
CA ARG A 665 3.13 -13.39 -3.10
C ARG A 665 3.08 -12.40 -4.28
N GLU A 666 4.09 -12.41 -5.14
CA GLU A 666 4.15 -11.55 -6.34
C GLU A 666 2.98 -11.84 -7.30
N ARG A 667 2.71 -13.12 -7.56
CA ARG A 667 1.60 -13.55 -8.42
C ARG A 667 0.24 -13.28 -7.78
N LEU A 668 0.09 -13.39 -6.47
CA LEU A 668 -1.17 -13.07 -5.78
C LEU A 668 -1.43 -11.56 -5.77
N ALA A 669 -0.41 -10.73 -5.55
CA ALA A 669 -0.53 -9.28 -5.69
C ALA A 669 -0.97 -8.89 -7.11
N SER A 670 -0.42 -9.56 -8.14
CA SER A 670 -0.81 -9.38 -9.53
C SER A 670 -2.25 -9.88 -9.82
N ALA A 671 -2.66 -11.00 -9.23
CA ALA A 671 -4.02 -11.53 -9.38
C ALA A 671 -5.07 -10.62 -8.73
N ARG A 672 -4.77 -10.04 -7.56
CA ARG A 672 -5.61 -9.07 -6.83
C ARG A 672 -5.76 -7.72 -7.53
N ALA A 673 -4.98 -7.45 -8.58
CA ALA A 673 -5.18 -6.27 -9.43
C ALA A 673 -6.38 -6.43 -10.40
N VAL A 674 -6.91 -7.64 -10.58
CA VAL A 674 -8.24 -7.86 -11.17
C VAL A 674 -9.26 -7.72 -10.04
N ALA A 675 -10.18 -6.78 -10.15
CA ALA A 675 -11.18 -6.54 -9.13
C ALA A 675 -12.15 -7.74 -9.00
N ASP A 676 -12.55 -8.06 -7.77
CA ASP A 676 -13.28 -9.29 -7.47
C ASP A 676 -14.69 -9.30 -8.08
N ASP A 677 -15.33 -8.14 -8.23
CA ASP A 677 -16.58 -7.96 -8.97
C ASP A 677 -16.46 -8.36 -10.45
N VAL A 678 -15.30 -8.13 -11.08
CA VAL A 678 -15.01 -8.55 -12.46
C VAL A 678 -14.72 -10.05 -12.55
N LEU A 679 -14.19 -10.67 -11.49
CA LEU A 679 -14.01 -12.14 -11.43
C LEU A 679 -15.34 -12.87 -11.18
N GLU A 680 -16.23 -12.30 -10.35
CA GLU A 680 -17.56 -12.84 -10.08
C GLU A 680 -18.54 -12.60 -11.24
N ASN A 681 -18.55 -11.39 -11.82
CA ASN A 681 -19.39 -11.02 -12.95
C ASN A 681 -18.57 -10.26 -14.03
N PRO A 682 -17.95 -11.00 -14.97
CA PRO A 682 -17.12 -10.41 -16.03
C PRO A 682 -17.94 -9.74 -17.14
N VAL A 683 -19.27 -9.64 -16.99
CA VAL A 683 -20.16 -9.04 -17.99
C VAL A 683 -20.81 -7.79 -17.41
N THR A 684 -20.71 -6.67 -18.12
CA THR A 684 -21.46 -5.44 -17.78
C THR A 684 -22.47 -5.11 -18.87
N LEU A 685 -23.58 -4.48 -18.48
CA LEU A 685 -24.66 -4.04 -19.36
C LEU A 685 -24.66 -2.51 -19.46
N ASN A 686 -24.52 -1.99 -20.67
CA ASN A 686 -24.83 -0.61 -21.00
C ASN A 686 -26.11 -0.58 -21.85
N ALA A 687 -27.14 0.11 -21.39
CA ALA A 687 -28.44 0.18 -22.07
C ALA A 687 -28.74 1.61 -22.52
N MET A 688 -28.95 1.82 -23.83
CA MET A 688 -29.23 3.13 -24.41
C MET A 688 -30.62 3.16 -25.04
N GLN A 689 -31.41 4.20 -24.75
CA GLN A 689 -32.72 4.39 -25.38
C GLN A 689 -32.61 5.23 -26.66
N SER A 690 -33.32 4.79 -27.70
CA SER A 690 -33.51 5.47 -28.97
C SER A 690 -35.00 5.54 -29.33
N ASN A 691 -35.34 6.26 -30.41
CA ASN A 691 -36.70 6.26 -30.98
C ASN A 691 -37.11 4.90 -31.60
N ALA A 692 -36.20 3.92 -31.66
CA ALA A 692 -36.45 2.56 -32.15
C ALA A 692 -36.54 1.51 -31.02
N GLY A 693 -36.58 1.95 -29.75
CA GLY A 693 -36.51 1.09 -28.57
C GLY A 693 -35.14 1.13 -27.90
N TRP A 694 -34.80 0.08 -27.16
CA TRP A 694 -33.59 -0.02 -26.35
C TRP A 694 -32.50 -0.83 -27.04
N GLY A 695 -31.28 -0.29 -27.03
CA GLY A 695 -30.06 -1.00 -27.40
C GLY A 695 -29.32 -1.49 -26.15
N LEU A 696 -29.26 -2.80 -25.95
CA LEU A 696 -28.47 -3.44 -24.91
C LEU A 696 -27.07 -3.74 -25.47
N THR A 697 -26.03 -3.21 -24.85
CA THR A 697 -24.63 -3.50 -25.17
C THR A 697 -24.01 -4.28 -24.01
N PHE A 698 -23.57 -5.50 -24.28
CA PHE A 698 -22.81 -6.31 -23.34
C PHE A 698 -21.32 -6.02 -23.50
N ILE A 699 -20.60 -5.84 -22.40
CA ILE A 699 -19.14 -5.69 -22.38
C ILE A 699 -18.59 -6.83 -21.54
N ILE A 700 -17.62 -7.58 -22.07
CA ILE A 700 -17.05 -8.76 -21.40
C ILE A 700 -15.57 -8.50 -21.14
N ALA A 701 -15.12 -8.77 -19.92
CA ALA A 701 -13.75 -8.51 -19.46
C ALA A 701 -12.67 -9.44 -20.07
N GLU A 702 -13.05 -10.37 -20.95
CA GLU A 702 -12.14 -11.22 -21.72
C GLU A 702 -12.62 -11.48 -23.16
N GLU A 703 -11.79 -12.12 -23.99
CA GLU A 703 -12.15 -12.47 -25.36
C GLU A 703 -13.26 -13.53 -25.41
N ALA A 704 -14.50 -13.07 -25.63
CA ALA A 704 -15.61 -13.92 -26.05
C ALA A 704 -15.59 -14.20 -27.57
N ARG A 705 -15.93 -15.45 -27.93
CA ARG A 705 -16.15 -15.95 -29.30
C ARG A 705 -17.62 -15.92 -29.71
N GLU A 706 -18.52 -16.12 -28.76
CA GLU A 706 -19.98 -16.05 -28.93
C GLU A 706 -20.59 -15.49 -27.64
N ILE A 707 -21.71 -14.77 -27.76
CA ILE A 707 -22.52 -14.27 -26.64
C ILE A 707 -23.94 -14.77 -26.84
N LEU A 708 -24.53 -15.33 -25.79
CA LEU A 708 -25.92 -15.74 -25.77
C LEU A 708 -26.65 -15.02 -24.62
N TRP A 709 -27.89 -14.62 -24.83
CA TRP A 709 -28.65 -13.88 -23.83
C TRP A 709 -30.11 -14.33 -23.77
N ARG A 710 -30.78 -14.02 -22.65
CA ARG A 710 -32.25 -14.05 -22.53
C ARG A 710 -32.72 -13.12 -21.41
N ARG A 711 -34.02 -12.85 -21.33
CA ARG A 711 -34.64 -12.36 -20.09
C ARG A 711 -34.77 -13.53 -19.11
N LYS A 712 -34.48 -13.31 -17.82
CA LYS A 712 -34.58 -14.32 -16.77
C LYS A 712 -35.97 -14.97 -16.77
N ASN A 713 -36.03 -16.29 -16.68
CA ASN A 713 -37.24 -17.12 -16.79
C ASN A 713 -38.01 -17.02 -18.13
N GLN A 714 -37.43 -16.49 -19.21
CA GLN A 714 -38.09 -16.37 -20.52
C GLN A 714 -37.32 -17.09 -21.63
N GLY A 715 -37.78 -18.29 -21.98
CA GLY A 715 -37.31 -19.06 -23.14
C GLY A 715 -35.87 -19.55 -23.07
N GLU A 716 -35.36 -19.96 -24.23
CA GLU A 716 -33.99 -20.42 -24.43
C GLU A 716 -33.03 -19.24 -24.68
N PHE A 717 -31.74 -19.47 -24.42
CA PHE A 717 -30.67 -18.51 -24.72
C PHE A 717 -30.55 -18.29 -26.23
N LYS A 718 -30.48 -17.03 -26.65
CA LYS A 718 -30.35 -16.62 -28.06
C LYS A 718 -28.97 -16.05 -28.31
N SER A 719 -28.28 -16.54 -29.34
CA SER A 719 -27.03 -15.94 -29.81
C SER A 719 -27.27 -14.48 -30.25
N THR A 720 -26.32 -13.59 -29.96
CA THR A 720 -26.32 -12.21 -30.49
C THR A 720 -25.88 -12.14 -31.96
N GLY A 721 -25.28 -13.22 -32.47
CA GLY A 721 -24.73 -13.29 -33.83
C GLY A 721 -23.26 -12.87 -33.90
N GLN A 722 -22.74 -12.74 -35.12
CA GLN A 722 -21.32 -12.48 -35.41
C GLN A 722 -21.17 -11.24 -36.31
N GLN A 723 -20.18 -10.41 -36.02
CA GLN A 723 -19.78 -9.28 -36.86
C GLN A 723 -18.91 -9.76 -38.04
N PRO A 724 -18.90 -9.04 -39.18
CA PRO A 724 -17.97 -9.33 -40.27
C PRO A 724 -16.51 -9.17 -39.84
N GLY A 725 -15.69 -10.20 -40.07
CA GLY A 725 -14.26 -10.20 -39.76
C GLY A 725 -13.89 -11.04 -38.54
N THR A 726 -12.64 -10.94 -38.11
CA THR A 726 -12.07 -11.69 -36.97
C THR A 726 -11.15 -10.80 -36.15
N ARG A 727 -10.90 -11.15 -34.88
CA ARG A 727 -9.96 -10.40 -34.02
C ARG A 727 -8.53 -10.53 -34.54
N SER A 728 -7.83 -9.41 -34.73
CA SER A 728 -6.46 -9.40 -35.24
C SER A 728 -5.43 -10.16 -34.38
N ALA A 729 -5.72 -10.41 -33.09
CA ALA A 729 -4.81 -11.08 -32.16
C ALA A 729 -5.06 -12.60 -32.01
N SER A 730 -6.25 -13.08 -32.33
CA SER A 730 -6.67 -14.48 -32.09
C SER A 730 -7.31 -15.16 -33.29
N GLY A 731 -7.67 -14.43 -34.34
CA GLY A 731 -8.32 -14.97 -35.53
C GLY A 731 -9.75 -15.47 -35.30
N PHE A 732 -10.29 -15.33 -34.09
CA PHE A 732 -11.64 -15.77 -33.76
C PHE A 732 -12.71 -14.80 -34.30
N PRO A 733 -13.92 -15.30 -34.62
CA PRO A 733 -15.09 -14.47 -34.89
C PRO A 733 -15.33 -13.44 -33.78
N MET A 734 -15.85 -12.26 -34.16
CA MET A 734 -16.23 -11.20 -33.22
C MET A 734 -17.73 -11.28 -32.97
N PRO A 735 -18.20 -11.67 -31.76
CA PRO A 735 -19.61 -11.68 -31.46
C PRO A 735 -20.20 -10.26 -31.55
N VAL A 736 -21.46 -10.16 -31.94
CA VAL A 736 -22.17 -8.88 -31.88
C VAL A 736 -22.41 -8.54 -30.41
N MET A 737 -21.77 -7.48 -29.91
CA MET A 737 -21.91 -7.06 -28.52
C MET A 737 -23.27 -6.40 -28.21
N TYR A 738 -24.10 -6.18 -29.24
CA TYR A 738 -25.31 -5.36 -29.22
C TYR A 738 -26.58 -6.15 -29.52
N VAL A 739 -27.67 -5.85 -28.81
CA VAL A 739 -29.01 -6.39 -29.06
C VAL A 739 -30.05 -5.26 -28.98
N ALA A 740 -30.94 -5.17 -29.97
CA ALA A 740 -32.11 -4.32 -29.89
C ALA A 740 -33.29 -5.06 -29.22
N ILE A 741 -33.96 -4.40 -28.27
CA ILE A 741 -35.24 -4.84 -27.70
C ILE A 741 -36.29 -3.73 -27.89
N SER A 742 -37.53 -4.12 -28.19
CA SER A 742 -38.62 -3.19 -28.51
C SER A 742 -39.42 -2.73 -27.29
N ASP A 743 -39.18 -3.33 -26.12
CA ASP A 743 -39.97 -3.12 -24.90
C ASP A 743 -39.09 -2.59 -23.75
N ASP A 744 -39.70 -1.86 -22.83
CA ASP A 744 -39.08 -1.29 -21.64
C ASP A 744 -39.43 -2.05 -20.36
N THR A 745 -39.73 -3.35 -20.43
CA THR A 745 -40.01 -4.16 -19.24
C THR A 745 -38.75 -4.26 -18.37
N PRO A 746 -38.78 -3.77 -17.10
CA PRO A 746 -37.66 -3.92 -16.19
C PRO A 746 -37.46 -5.39 -15.79
N GLY A 747 -36.24 -5.78 -15.43
CA GLY A 747 -35.96 -7.13 -14.95
C GLY A 747 -34.51 -7.55 -15.10
N VAL A 748 -34.24 -8.85 -15.00
CA VAL A 748 -32.89 -9.42 -15.15
C VAL A 748 -32.69 -9.94 -16.56
N ILE A 749 -31.57 -9.56 -17.16
CA ILE A 749 -31.01 -10.14 -18.38
C ILE A 749 -29.96 -11.17 -17.96
N GLU A 750 -30.10 -12.41 -18.41
CA GLU A 750 -29.09 -13.45 -18.22
C GLU A 750 -28.20 -13.52 -19.47
N VAL A 751 -26.88 -13.48 -19.28
CA VAL A 751 -25.89 -13.56 -20.36
C VAL A 751 -24.94 -14.72 -20.15
N LYS A 752 -24.70 -15.47 -21.21
CA LYS A 752 -23.64 -16.46 -21.35
C LYS A 752 -22.68 -16.04 -22.43
N TYR A 753 -21.44 -16.53 -22.37
CA TYR A 753 -20.50 -16.40 -23.49
C TYR A 753 -19.62 -17.63 -23.63
N VAL A 754 -19.02 -17.79 -24.81
CA VAL A 754 -18.02 -18.82 -25.09
C VAL A 754 -16.64 -18.17 -25.01
N ASP A 755 -15.79 -18.63 -24.09
CA ASP A 755 -14.46 -18.07 -23.85
C ASP A 755 -13.47 -18.35 -25.00
N ALA A 756 -12.29 -17.73 -24.94
CA ALA A 756 -11.23 -17.91 -25.93
C ALA A 756 -10.68 -19.35 -26.05
N LYS A 757 -11.05 -20.26 -25.14
CA LYS A 757 -10.74 -21.72 -25.17
C LYS A 757 -11.93 -22.55 -25.68
N GLY A 758 -13.10 -21.95 -25.91
CA GLY A 758 -14.31 -22.65 -26.35
C GLY A 758 -15.20 -23.16 -25.21
N ARG A 759 -15.00 -22.71 -23.97
CA ARG A 759 -15.80 -23.10 -22.80
C ARG A 759 -16.95 -22.12 -22.59
N GLU A 760 -18.15 -22.63 -22.31
CA GLU A 760 -19.30 -21.79 -21.96
C GLU A 760 -19.15 -21.20 -20.55
N ARG A 761 -19.57 -19.95 -20.39
CA ARG A 761 -19.50 -19.15 -19.15
C ARG A 761 -20.85 -18.56 -18.81
N GLY A 762 -21.11 -18.37 -17.51
CA GLY A 762 -22.38 -17.90 -16.98
C GLY A 762 -23.43 -19.02 -16.79
N PRO A 763 -24.71 -18.68 -16.65
CA PRO A 763 -25.29 -17.36 -16.89
C PRO A 763 -24.92 -16.33 -15.81
N TYR A 764 -24.58 -15.13 -16.26
CA TYR A 764 -24.39 -13.95 -15.41
C TYR A 764 -25.66 -13.11 -15.43
N GLU A 765 -26.07 -12.59 -14.27
CA GLU A 765 -27.29 -11.81 -14.11
C GLU A 765 -27.01 -10.31 -14.16
N LEU A 766 -27.71 -9.60 -15.05
CA LEU A 766 -27.55 -8.17 -15.29
C LEU A 766 -28.89 -7.47 -15.08
N THR A 767 -28.93 -6.47 -14.22
CA THR A 767 -30.18 -5.72 -13.94
C THR A 767 -30.43 -4.70 -15.05
N PHE A 768 -31.59 -4.78 -15.68
CA PHE A 768 -32.11 -3.81 -16.63
C PHE A 768 -33.24 -3.00 -15.99
N ASP A 769 -32.92 -1.78 -15.56
CA ASP A 769 -33.87 -0.75 -15.14
C ASP A 769 -33.88 0.38 -16.20
N PRO A 770 -34.83 0.36 -17.15
CA PRO A 770 -34.89 1.37 -18.20
C PRO A 770 -35.24 2.78 -17.71
N GLU A 771 -35.86 2.97 -16.54
CA GLU A 771 -36.09 4.31 -16.02
C GLU A 771 -34.80 4.92 -15.48
N GLN A 772 -34.08 4.18 -14.63
CA GLN A 772 -32.79 4.65 -14.08
C GLN A 772 -31.75 4.87 -15.19
N GLN A 773 -31.62 3.94 -16.13
CA GLN A 773 -30.68 4.06 -17.26
C GLN A 773 -30.98 5.31 -18.12
N ARG A 774 -32.26 5.59 -18.39
CA ARG A 774 -32.67 6.81 -19.12
C ARG A 774 -32.31 8.08 -18.37
N ILE A 775 -32.59 8.14 -17.06
CA ILE A 775 -32.28 9.31 -16.22
C ILE A 775 -30.77 9.56 -16.20
N ALA A 776 -29.95 8.53 -15.94
CA ALA A 776 -28.50 8.63 -15.90
C ALA A 776 -27.90 9.08 -17.25
N MET A 777 -28.34 8.48 -18.36
CA MET A 777 -27.89 8.82 -19.72
C MET A 777 -28.25 10.27 -20.10
N MET A 778 -29.50 10.70 -19.86
CA MET A 778 -29.92 12.07 -20.18
C MET A 778 -29.20 13.11 -19.32
N LYS A 779 -29.03 12.84 -18.01
CA LYS A 779 -28.24 13.69 -17.11
C LYS A 779 -26.79 13.84 -17.58
N SER A 780 -26.10 12.72 -17.83
CA SER A 780 -24.71 12.72 -18.31
C SER A 780 -24.55 13.51 -19.61
N THR A 781 -25.50 13.33 -20.55
CA THR A 781 -25.48 14.07 -21.82
C THR A 781 -25.72 15.57 -21.59
N LEU A 782 -26.68 15.95 -20.74
CA LEU A 782 -26.97 17.34 -20.40
C LEU A 782 -25.74 18.04 -19.80
N GLU A 783 -25.06 17.44 -18.84
CA GLU A 783 -23.86 18.05 -18.21
C GLU A 783 -22.72 18.24 -19.22
N MET A 784 -22.43 17.21 -20.03
CA MET A 784 -21.40 17.27 -21.09
C MET A 784 -21.72 18.33 -22.16
N THR A 785 -23.00 18.63 -22.37
CA THR A 785 -23.48 19.61 -23.36
C THR A 785 -24.03 20.87 -22.72
N SER A 786 -23.60 21.19 -21.50
CA SER A 786 -24.13 22.30 -20.69
C SER A 786 -24.01 23.69 -21.33
N ASN A 787 -23.13 23.87 -22.31
CA ASN A 787 -23.05 25.10 -23.14
C ASN A 787 -24.20 25.25 -24.16
N GLY A 788 -25.11 24.27 -24.28
CA GLY A 788 -26.21 24.27 -25.25
C GLY A 788 -27.62 24.43 -24.66
N TRP A 789 -27.77 24.47 -23.33
CA TRP A 789 -29.10 24.42 -22.69
C TRP A 789 -30.01 25.60 -23.06
N LEU A 790 -29.45 26.80 -23.16
CA LEU A 790 -30.13 28.00 -23.66
C LEU A 790 -29.46 28.54 -24.92
N SER A 791 -30.25 29.18 -25.79
CA SER A 791 -29.73 29.90 -26.96
C SER A 791 -30.50 31.19 -27.21
N PHE A 792 -29.77 32.30 -27.35
CA PHE A 792 -30.34 33.60 -27.74
C PHE A 792 -30.50 33.70 -29.26
N ARG A 793 -31.58 34.37 -29.69
CA ARG A 793 -31.81 34.70 -31.10
C ARG A 793 -32.56 36.02 -31.24
N ASP A 794 -32.03 36.93 -32.06
CA ASP A 794 -32.76 38.10 -32.52
C ASP A 794 -33.68 37.72 -33.70
N TRP A 795 -34.96 38.09 -33.63
CA TRP A 795 -35.95 37.79 -34.66
C TRP A 795 -37.10 38.80 -34.65
N ASP A 796 -37.43 39.39 -35.80
CA ASP A 796 -38.57 40.31 -35.98
C ASP A 796 -38.64 41.44 -34.92
N GLY A 797 -37.49 42.05 -34.61
CA GLY A 797 -37.36 43.11 -33.60
C GLY A 797 -37.41 42.62 -32.13
N LYS A 798 -37.52 41.31 -31.90
CA LYS A 798 -37.61 40.66 -30.59
C LYS A 798 -36.34 39.87 -30.29
N VAL A 799 -36.13 39.61 -28.99
CA VAL A 799 -35.08 38.70 -28.50
C VAL A 799 -35.76 37.46 -27.94
N LEU A 800 -35.36 36.29 -28.42
CA LEU A 800 -35.89 35.00 -27.98
C LEU A 800 -34.80 34.21 -27.24
N VAL A 801 -35.16 33.56 -26.14
CA VAL A 801 -34.31 32.56 -25.46
C VAL A 801 -34.95 31.19 -25.64
N TYR A 802 -34.25 30.28 -26.32
CA TYR A 802 -34.70 28.91 -26.60
C TYR A 802 -34.28 27.93 -25.50
N PHE A 803 -35.15 26.98 -25.18
CA PHE A 803 -34.97 25.90 -24.20
C PHE A 803 -35.04 24.50 -24.88
N THR A 804 -34.94 24.44 -26.21
CA THR A 804 -35.25 23.26 -27.03
C THR A 804 -34.52 21.99 -26.59
N GLN A 805 -33.23 22.08 -26.23
CA GLN A 805 -32.46 20.92 -25.80
C GLN A 805 -33.00 20.32 -24.49
N LEU A 806 -33.33 21.17 -23.52
CA LEU A 806 -33.89 20.74 -22.22
C LEU A 806 -35.23 20.03 -22.41
N ILE A 807 -36.03 20.47 -23.40
CA ILE A 807 -37.30 19.83 -23.75
C ILE A 807 -37.08 18.46 -24.40
N SER A 808 -36.08 18.32 -25.29
CA SER A 808 -35.67 17.02 -25.85
C SER A 808 -35.11 16.04 -24.80
N MET A 809 -34.62 16.52 -23.65
CA MET A 809 -34.04 15.68 -22.59
C MET A 809 -34.85 15.68 -21.28
N ARG A 810 -36.11 16.10 -21.36
CA ARG A 810 -37.03 16.29 -20.22
C ARG A 810 -37.26 15.06 -19.34
N ALA A 811 -36.97 13.84 -19.81
CA ALA A 811 -37.09 12.64 -18.99
C ALA A 811 -36.02 12.56 -17.87
N GLY A 812 -34.84 13.14 -18.09
CA GLY A 812 -33.80 13.24 -17.05
C GLY A 812 -34.02 14.38 -16.07
N ILE A 813 -34.86 15.36 -16.41
CA ILE A 813 -35.06 16.61 -15.67
C ILE A 813 -36.32 16.54 -14.82
N LYS A 814 -36.23 17.06 -13.58
CA LYS A 814 -37.32 17.24 -12.63
C LYS A 814 -37.82 18.68 -12.61
N GLU A 815 -36.91 19.65 -12.58
CA GLU A 815 -37.22 21.08 -12.59
C GLU A 815 -36.13 21.86 -13.35
N VAL A 816 -36.51 22.94 -14.02
CA VAL A 816 -35.60 23.89 -14.68
C VAL A 816 -35.86 25.25 -14.05
N ARG A 817 -34.88 25.83 -13.37
CA ARG A 817 -34.94 27.19 -12.84
C ARG A 817 -34.07 28.12 -13.66
N TRP A 818 -34.51 29.35 -13.87
CA TRP A 818 -33.78 30.33 -14.68
C TRP A 818 -34.11 31.78 -14.27
N SER A 819 -33.26 32.70 -14.68
CA SER A 819 -33.38 34.14 -14.41
C SER A 819 -32.74 34.95 -15.55
N LEU A 820 -33.07 36.25 -15.64
CA LEU A 820 -32.51 37.18 -16.63
C LEU A 820 -31.72 38.27 -15.92
N ASP A 821 -30.50 38.54 -16.40
CA ASP A 821 -29.55 39.52 -15.83
C ASP A 821 -29.34 39.39 -14.30
N SER A 822 -29.63 38.22 -13.73
CA SER A 822 -29.46 37.81 -12.34
C SER A 822 -29.20 36.31 -12.25
N GLU A 823 -28.66 35.83 -11.12
CA GLU A 823 -28.48 34.42 -10.75
C GLU A 823 -29.46 33.97 -9.65
N ASP A 824 -30.51 34.75 -9.36
CA ASP A 824 -31.54 34.43 -8.35
C ASP A 824 -32.40 33.19 -8.70
N LEU A 825 -32.42 32.77 -9.97
CA LEU A 825 -33.17 31.61 -10.47
C LEU A 825 -34.67 31.64 -10.11
N ASP A 826 -35.26 32.84 -10.25
CA ASP A 826 -36.60 33.21 -9.79
C ASP A 826 -37.75 32.63 -10.63
N ARG A 827 -37.46 32.08 -11.82
CA ARG A 827 -38.46 31.55 -12.76
C ARG A 827 -38.31 30.05 -12.92
N VAL A 828 -39.44 29.35 -13.02
CA VAL A 828 -39.48 27.92 -13.37
C VAL A 828 -39.92 27.78 -14.82
N TRP A 829 -39.19 26.97 -15.60
CA TRP A 829 -39.61 26.60 -16.96
C TRP A 829 -40.46 25.33 -16.92
N ALA A 830 -41.68 25.43 -17.45
CA ALA A 830 -42.61 24.29 -17.52
C ALA A 830 -42.20 23.33 -18.66
N LEU A 831 -41.63 22.18 -18.29
CA LEU A 831 -41.35 21.11 -19.26
C LEU A 831 -42.67 20.43 -19.68
N PRO A 832 -42.84 20.09 -20.98
CA PRO A 832 -44.02 19.36 -21.44
C PRO A 832 -44.01 17.90 -20.96
N ALA A 833 -45.13 17.20 -21.13
CA ALA A 833 -45.22 15.79 -20.78
C ALA A 833 -44.17 14.92 -21.51
N PHE A 834 -43.61 13.93 -20.82
CA PHE A 834 -42.70 12.96 -21.41
C PHE A 834 -43.46 11.86 -22.14
N ASP A 835 -43.05 11.56 -23.38
CA ASP A 835 -43.55 10.43 -24.16
C ASP A 835 -42.46 9.34 -24.23
N PRO A 836 -42.66 8.16 -23.59
CA PRO A 836 -41.71 7.05 -23.65
C PRO A 836 -41.46 6.50 -25.06
N ALA A 837 -42.42 6.63 -25.98
CA ALA A 837 -42.31 6.12 -27.35
C ALA A 837 -41.45 7.02 -28.24
N ASN A 838 -41.45 8.33 -27.98
CA ASN A 838 -40.65 9.33 -28.70
C ASN A 838 -39.77 10.13 -27.72
N PRO A 839 -38.80 9.49 -27.04
CA PRO A 839 -38.16 10.02 -25.84
C PRO A 839 -37.41 11.35 -26.04
N TYR A 840 -37.00 11.66 -27.28
CA TYR A 840 -36.29 12.90 -27.63
C TYR A 840 -37.13 13.91 -28.44
N ALA A 841 -38.36 13.54 -28.84
CA ALA A 841 -39.20 14.42 -29.65
C ALA A 841 -39.67 15.63 -28.83
N VAL A 842 -39.61 16.80 -29.44
CA VAL A 842 -40.23 18.03 -28.94
C VAL A 842 -41.67 18.04 -29.46
N PRO A 843 -42.69 18.11 -28.58
CA PRO A 843 -44.09 18.20 -29.03
C PRO A 843 -44.34 19.46 -29.87
N ASP A 844 -45.18 19.36 -30.90
CA ASP A 844 -45.49 20.47 -31.81
C ASP A 844 -46.18 21.66 -31.10
N ASP A 845 -46.86 21.41 -29.98
CA ASP A 845 -47.52 22.39 -29.12
C ASP A 845 -46.64 22.90 -27.97
N ALA A 846 -45.41 22.39 -27.82
CA ALA A 846 -44.51 22.81 -26.77
C ALA A 846 -44.09 24.28 -26.93
N THR A 847 -44.16 25.05 -25.85
CA THR A 847 -43.44 26.32 -25.78
C THR A 847 -41.95 26.00 -25.73
N ILE A 848 -41.18 26.40 -26.76
CA ILE A 848 -39.73 26.12 -26.88
C ILE A 848 -38.84 27.34 -26.67
N TYR A 849 -39.43 28.54 -26.62
CA TYR A 849 -38.73 29.80 -26.39
C TYR A 849 -39.59 30.78 -25.59
N VAL A 850 -38.95 31.81 -25.04
CA VAL A 850 -39.59 32.97 -24.43
C VAL A 850 -39.04 34.26 -25.00
N GLU A 851 -39.91 35.25 -25.19
CA GLU A 851 -39.54 36.61 -25.58
C GLU A 851 -39.01 37.38 -24.36
N VAL A 852 -37.85 38.02 -24.50
CA VAL A 852 -37.17 38.74 -23.42
C VAL A 852 -36.87 40.19 -23.82
N PRO A 853 -36.68 41.12 -22.86
CA PRO A 853 -36.38 42.51 -23.16
C PRO A 853 -35.14 42.67 -24.05
N ALA A 854 -35.17 43.61 -25.01
CA ALA A 854 -34.05 43.88 -25.91
C ALA A 854 -32.77 44.38 -25.21
N THR A 855 -32.85 44.72 -23.92
CA THR A 855 -31.73 45.10 -23.05
C THR A 855 -31.07 43.93 -22.32
N THR A 856 -31.64 42.71 -22.40
CA THR A 856 -31.12 41.51 -21.72
C THR A 856 -29.70 41.22 -22.18
N LYS A 857 -28.79 40.99 -21.22
CA LYS A 857 -27.37 40.69 -21.44
C LYS A 857 -27.07 39.21 -21.29
N TYR A 858 -27.71 38.55 -20.31
CA TYR A 858 -27.55 37.12 -20.07
C TYR A 858 -28.79 36.47 -19.45
N ALA A 859 -28.84 35.14 -19.53
CA ALA A 859 -29.75 34.28 -18.78
C ALA A 859 -28.93 33.29 -17.94
N ALA A 860 -29.31 33.09 -16.68
CA ALA A 860 -28.77 32.03 -15.84
C ALA A 860 -29.79 30.88 -15.76
N VAL A 861 -29.33 29.63 -15.68
CA VAL A 861 -30.19 28.44 -15.57
C VAL A 861 -29.53 27.37 -14.68
N GLN A 862 -30.38 26.62 -13.96
CA GLN A 862 -30.00 25.46 -13.18
C GLN A 862 -31.02 24.33 -13.39
N LEU A 863 -30.54 23.10 -13.46
CA LEU A 863 -31.36 21.91 -13.61
C LEU A 863 -31.42 21.13 -12.29
N THR A 864 -32.62 20.72 -11.88
CA THR A 864 -32.79 19.63 -10.91
C THR A 864 -33.10 18.37 -11.69
N TYR A 865 -32.36 17.29 -11.47
CA TYR A 865 -32.50 16.01 -12.14
C TYR A 865 -33.52 15.10 -11.44
N ARG A 866 -34.01 14.07 -12.14
CA ARG A 866 -34.97 13.10 -11.57
C ARG A 866 -34.38 12.18 -10.50
N ASP A 867 -33.06 12.01 -10.48
CA ASP A 867 -32.34 11.32 -9.39
C ASP A 867 -32.23 12.17 -8.10
N GLY A 868 -32.76 13.41 -8.11
CA GLY A 868 -32.75 14.33 -6.97
C GLY A 868 -31.51 15.22 -6.87
N THR A 869 -30.51 15.04 -7.74
CA THR A 869 -29.33 15.92 -7.79
C THR A 869 -29.62 17.22 -8.55
N THR A 870 -28.72 18.19 -8.44
CA THR A 870 -28.84 19.52 -9.07
C THR A 870 -27.54 19.86 -9.80
N SER A 871 -27.63 20.51 -10.95
CA SER A 871 -26.46 21.00 -11.69
C SER A 871 -25.85 22.25 -11.05
N ASP A 872 -24.66 22.63 -11.50
CA ASP A 872 -24.20 24.03 -11.34
C ASP A 872 -25.18 25.00 -12.02
N VAL A 873 -25.12 26.26 -11.61
CA VAL A 873 -25.71 27.37 -12.38
C VAL A 873 -24.86 27.61 -13.63
N LYS A 874 -25.50 27.66 -14.81
CA LYS A 874 -24.85 27.97 -16.07
C LYS A 874 -25.39 29.28 -16.64
N THR A 875 -24.48 30.17 -17.06
CA THR A 875 -24.81 31.53 -17.52
C THR A 875 -24.53 31.69 -19.01
N PHE A 876 -25.56 32.05 -19.75
CA PHE A 876 -25.58 32.20 -21.20
C PHE A 876 -25.66 33.68 -21.55
N LYS A 877 -24.62 34.19 -22.20
CA LYS A 877 -24.59 35.58 -22.70
C LYS A 877 -25.27 35.64 -24.07
N ARG A 878 -25.93 36.76 -24.34
CA ARG A 878 -26.52 37.07 -25.65
C ARG A 878 -25.46 37.45 -26.68
#